data_AF-A0A182FR92-F1
#
_entry.id   AF-A0A182FR92-F1
#
_cell.length_a   1.000
_cell.length_b   1.000
_cell.length_c   1.000
_cell.angle_alpha   90.00
_cell.angle_beta   90.00
_cell.angle_gamma   90.00
#
_symmetry.space_group_name_H-M   'P 1'
#
loop_
_entity.id
_entity.type
_entity.pdbx_description
1 polymer ?
#
loop_
_entity_poly.entity_id
_entity_poly.type
_entity_poly.pdbx_seq_one_letter_code
_entity_poly.pdbx_strand_id
1 'polypeptide(L)'
;MATDQPQAVIEALRHLTAVETSIKGLIVELESERIMDVIMARVKASVLDVLWRDGCALLQRIEAHTGPHPRRGTFTDLYIAARTDLERLMGSSFDATWGASKRDQRNPYAWASSTIKSAYSTARKPTTTMLVKEFCNRRCILTSAGLLLIASGTFFILFFPVIFTDILHEELKLRPNSRGYDAWVAPPFPLAMDVYFFNWTNPEDITNHSTKPILEELGPYRFIEHPTKVDIKWHDANSTVSFRKKSIYYFDEEGSNGSLDDMISTINIVAVSAASTAKYWGYLKQKGVSMGFTLYDQQINVVKTAGELLFDGYEDNMVLMGKHMFQDVEIPFDRVGWFYTRNNSADLIGHYNMHTGVDDITKLGSMAEWNYKPRTEFFKDGCGMLNGSAGELYPPGLSKDKPVELFTPDMCRSLPLDFEEEVTVHGVKAYKYSGGQRAVDNGTLYPETACFSSGEIVPSGVLNISSCRFGTPVFVSFPHYYGADPYYLDQVEGLAPTKDKHQFFMALEPTTSVPLDVAARLQLNIMIEPYENVGIFSGVKRVFLPVLWFEQHVIMPPELTGDIAFALTIPSIVRVSGIVMCVCGIAMLFWLPLERMIFRGRRVVAIGNKPPPSGAFNGVHAFANGAEKGLLHAAEKNGKPITTLLLEKKEKQPLPECVADKHAAAECFPLIDGKGATIVKS
;
A
#
# COMPACT_ATOMS: atom_id res chain seq x y z
N MET A 1 -55.26 -30.15 -42.89
CA MET A 1 -55.80 -29.53 -41.66
C MET A 1 -54.65 -29.30 -40.70
N ALA A 2 -54.22 -28.06 -40.54
CA ALA A 2 -53.34 -27.64 -39.45
C ALA A 2 -54.12 -26.58 -38.66
N THR A 3 -54.34 -26.81 -37.38
CA THR A 3 -55.14 -25.93 -36.53
C THR A 3 -54.31 -24.73 -36.09
N ASP A 4 -54.77 -23.55 -36.48
CA ASP A 4 -54.16 -22.27 -36.15
C ASP A 4 -54.28 -22.00 -34.63
N GLN A 5 -53.22 -22.27 -33.86
CA GLN A 5 -53.17 -21.89 -32.44
C GLN A 5 -52.72 -20.44 -32.31
N PRO A 6 -53.39 -19.61 -31.47
CA PRO A 6 -53.01 -18.22 -31.32
C PRO A 6 -51.55 -18.10 -30.86
N GLN A 7 -50.78 -17.20 -31.48
CA GLN A 7 -49.38 -16.89 -31.13
C GLN A 7 -49.17 -16.72 -29.61
N ALA A 8 -50.15 -16.10 -28.93
CA ALA A 8 -50.18 -15.88 -27.49
C ALA A 8 -50.22 -17.16 -26.63
N VAL A 9 -50.80 -18.26 -27.13
CA VAL A 9 -50.82 -19.56 -26.44
C VAL A 9 -49.43 -20.20 -26.50
N ILE A 10 -48.74 -20.09 -27.65
CA ILE A 10 -47.36 -20.59 -27.83
C ILE A 10 -46.39 -19.81 -26.92
N GLU A 11 -46.54 -18.49 -26.83
CA GLU A 11 -45.75 -17.65 -25.94
C GLU A 11 -46.00 -17.97 -24.45
N ALA A 12 -47.28 -18.12 -24.05
CA ALA A 12 -47.65 -18.53 -22.70
C ALA A 12 -47.10 -19.92 -22.33
N LEU A 13 -47.09 -20.88 -23.26
CA LEU A 13 -46.52 -22.22 -23.07
C LEU A 13 -45.00 -22.20 -22.89
N ARG A 14 -44.28 -21.32 -23.61
CA ARG A 14 -42.84 -21.09 -23.40
C ARG A 14 -42.57 -20.53 -22.02
N HIS A 15 -43.32 -19.51 -21.60
CA HIS A 15 -43.16 -18.89 -20.28
C HIS A 15 -43.51 -19.87 -19.15
N LEU A 16 -44.57 -20.68 -19.30
CA LEU A 16 -44.92 -21.73 -18.35
C LEU A 16 -43.80 -22.77 -18.20
N THR A 17 -43.16 -23.14 -19.32
CA THR A 17 -42.02 -24.07 -19.30
C THR A 17 -40.80 -23.48 -18.57
N ALA A 18 -40.56 -22.17 -18.68
CA ALA A 18 -39.52 -21.49 -17.91
C ALA A 18 -39.82 -21.51 -16.41
N VAL A 19 -41.05 -21.19 -16.00
CA VAL A 19 -41.49 -21.23 -14.59
C VAL A 19 -41.39 -22.66 -14.02
N GLU A 20 -41.86 -23.68 -14.74
CA GLU A 20 -41.69 -25.09 -14.35
C GLU A 20 -40.20 -25.47 -14.17
N THR A 21 -39.31 -24.92 -15.01
CA THR A 21 -37.86 -25.17 -14.92
C THR A 21 -37.26 -24.51 -13.69
N SER A 22 -37.69 -23.29 -13.33
CA SER A 22 -37.27 -22.62 -12.10
C SER A 22 -37.72 -23.37 -10.84
N ILE A 23 -38.94 -23.91 -10.82
CA ILE A 23 -39.42 -24.73 -9.69
C ILE A 23 -38.62 -26.03 -9.57
N LYS A 24 -38.33 -26.71 -10.69
CA LYS A 24 -37.47 -27.91 -10.69
C LYS A 24 -36.05 -27.62 -10.23
N GLY A 25 -35.46 -26.50 -10.65
CA GLY A 25 -34.14 -26.07 -10.17
C GLY A 25 -34.12 -25.85 -8.65
N LEU A 26 -35.21 -25.30 -8.10
CA LEU A 26 -35.36 -25.13 -6.65
C LEU A 26 -35.46 -26.46 -5.91
N ILE A 27 -36.18 -27.45 -6.44
CA ILE A 27 -36.23 -28.80 -5.86
C ILE A 27 -34.83 -29.42 -5.81
N VAL A 28 -34.05 -29.32 -6.89
CA VAL A 28 -32.66 -29.84 -6.92
C VAL A 28 -31.74 -29.11 -5.93
N GLU A 29 -31.93 -27.81 -5.69
CA GLU A 29 -31.22 -27.08 -4.63
C GLU A 29 -31.60 -27.54 -3.21
N LEU A 30 -32.85 -27.98 -3.00
CA LEU A 30 -33.34 -28.51 -1.73
C LEU A 30 -32.86 -29.95 -1.48
N GLU A 31 -32.89 -30.80 -2.51
CA GLU A 31 -32.41 -32.20 -2.48
C GLU A 31 -30.88 -32.30 -2.29
N SER A 32 -30.12 -31.26 -2.67
CA SER A 32 -28.65 -31.25 -2.58
C SER A 32 -28.08 -30.68 -1.27
N GLU A 33 -28.92 -30.53 -0.23
CA GLU A 33 -28.58 -29.98 1.10
C GLU A 33 -27.89 -28.59 1.07
N ARG A 34 -27.98 -27.84 -0.04
CA ARG A 34 -27.36 -26.51 -0.19
C ARG A 34 -28.06 -25.40 0.60
N ILE A 35 -29.21 -25.68 1.20
CA ILE A 35 -30.03 -24.74 1.95
C ILE A 35 -30.05 -25.19 3.42
N MET A 36 -28.98 -24.88 4.15
CA MET A 36 -28.80 -25.21 5.57
C MET A 36 -29.34 -24.14 6.54
N ASP A 37 -29.86 -23.02 6.03
CA ASP A 37 -30.33 -21.88 6.84
C ASP A 37 -31.82 -21.60 6.61
N VAL A 38 -32.55 -21.47 7.72
CA VAL A 38 -33.98 -21.09 7.79
C VAL A 38 -34.23 -19.71 7.15
N ILE A 39 -33.28 -18.77 7.21
CA ILE A 39 -33.40 -17.47 6.54
C ILE A 39 -33.42 -17.66 5.02
N MET A 40 -32.51 -18.48 4.48
CA MET A 40 -32.48 -18.80 3.06
C MET A 40 -33.76 -19.54 2.62
N ALA A 41 -34.25 -20.50 3.42
CA ALA A 41 -35.51 -21.19 3.16
C ALA A 41 -36.70 -20.22 3.07
N ARG A 42 -36.79 -19.20 3.94
CA ARG A 42 -37.85 -18.17 3.87
C ARG A 42 -37.79 -17.30 2.61
N VAL A 43 -36.58 -16.94 2.15
CA VAL A 43 -36.39 -16.22 0.89
C VAL A 43 -36.83 -17.10 -0.29
N LYS A 44 -36.41 -18.36 -0.32
CA LYS A 44 -36.77 -19.32 -1.38
C LYS A 44 -38.27 -19.64 -1.41
N ALA A 45 -38.94 -19.73 -0.25
CA ALA A 45 -40.40 -19.85 -0.18
C ALA A 45 -41.12 -18.63 -0.76
N SER A 46 -40.62 -17.42 -0.49
CA SER A 46 -41.15 -16.19 -1.07
C SER A 46 -41.03 -16.15 -2.60
N VAL A 47 -39.95 -16.70 -3.16
CA VAL A 47 -39.76 -16.87 -4.62
C VAL A 47 -40.72 -17.92 -5.18
N LEU A 48 -40.89 -19.07 -4.52
CA LEU A 48 -41.81 -20.11 -4.94
C LEU A 48 -43.27 -19.61 -5.00
N ASP A 49 -43.68 -18.77 -4.05
CA ASP A 49 -45.01 -18.16 -4.03
C ASP A 49 -45.23 -17.12 -5.15
N VAL A 50 -44.17 -16.57 -5.76
CA VAL A 50 -44.26 -15.76 -6.98
C VAL A 50 -44.39 -16.66 -8.21
N LEU A 51 -43.53 -17.68 -8.34
CA LEU A 51 -43.58 -18.66 -9.43
C LEU A 51 -44.95 -19.35 -9.53
N TRP A 52 -45.58 -19.66 -8.40
CA TRP A 52 -46.95 -20.20 -8.34
C TRP A 52 -47.99 -19.28 -8.96
N ARG A 53 -47.95 -17.99 -8.62
CA ARG A 53 -48.89 -16.98 -9.13
C ARG A 53 -48.72 -16.77 -10.63
N ASP A 54 -47.48 -16.68 -11.10
CA ASP A 54 -47.18 -16.48 -12.52
C ASP A 54 -47.56 -17.71 -13.35
N GLY A 55 -47.22 -18.92 -12.91
CA GLY A 55 -47.62 -20.16 -13.59
C GLY A 55 -49.13 -20.39 -13.59
N CYS A 56 -49.84 -20.07 -12.51
CA CYS A 56 -51.31 -20.09 -12.48
C CYS A 56 -51.94 -19.10 -13.47
N ALA A 57 -51.41 -17.88 -13.58
CA ALA A 57 -51.88 -16.89 -14.53
C ALA A 57 -51.60 -17.28 -15.99
N LEU A 58 -50.47 -17.93 -16.26
CA LEU A 58 -50.13 -18.48 -17.58
C LEU A 58 -51.04 -19.66 -17.95
N LEU A 59 -51.27 -20.60 -17.03
CA LEU A 59 -52.22 -21.69 -17.22
C LEU A 59 -53.64 -21.19 -17.51
N GLN A 60 -54.14 -20.19 -16.75
CA GLN A 60 -55.45 -19.57 -17.02
C GLN A 60 -55.55 -18.96 -18.43
N ARG A 61 -54.48 -18.34 -18.94
CA ARG A 61 -54.45 -17.79 -20.31
C ARG A 61 -54.46 -18.87 -21.39
N ILE A 62 -53.76 -19.98 -21.16
CA ILE A 62 -53.76 -21.15 -22.07
C ILE A 62 -55.16 -21.79 -22.06
N GLU A 63 -55.70 -22.07 -20.89
CA GLU A 63 -56.99 -22.75 -20.71
C GLU A 63 -58.18 -21.96 -21.24
N ALA A 64 -58.11 -20.62 -21.22
CA ALA A 64 -59.11 -19.75 -21.86
C ALA A 64 -59.22 -19.96 -23.38
N HIS A 65 -58.20 -20.53 -24.03
CA HIS A 65 -58.16 -20.79 -25.48
C HIS A 65 -58.26 -22.30 -25.81
N THR A 66 -57.76 -23.19 -24.94
CA THR A 66 -57.65 -24.63 -25.23
C THR A 66 -58.55 -25.52 -24.38
N GLY A 67 -59.27 -24.98 -23.40
CA GLY A 67 -59.90 -25.76 -22.34
C GLY A 67 -58.89 -26.30 -21.31
N PRO A 68 -59.32 -27.15 -20.36
CA PRO A 68 -58.48 -27.64 -19.27
C PRO A 68 -57.17 -28.25 -19.77
N HIS A 69 -56.03 -27.72 -19.30
CA HIS A 69 -54.73 -28.06 -19.87
C HIS A 69 -54.02 -29.12 -19.02
N PRO A 70 -53.48 -30.22 -19.59
CA PRO A 70 -52.93 -31.34 -18.82
C PRO A 70 -51.76 -30.94 -17.90
N ARG A 71 -50.97 -29.91 -18.28
CA ARG A 71 -49.88 -29.39 -17.43
C ARG A 71 -50.35 -28.73 -16.12
N ARG A 72 -51.66 -28.45 -15.93
CA ARG A 72 -52.17 -27.93 -14.66
C ARG A 72 -51.93 -28.90 -13.50
N GLY A 73 -52.09 -30.21 -13.72
CA GLY A 73 -51.77 -31.24 -12.73
C GLY A 73 -50.29 -31.21 -12.38
N THR A 74 -49.43 -31.46 -13.37
CA THR A 74 -47.97 -31.53 -13.18
C THR A 74 -47.36 -30.25 -12.60
N PHE A 75 -47.88 -29.07 -12.94
CA PHE A 75 -47.45 -27.80 -12.34
C PHE A 75 -47.84 -27.69 -10.86
N THR A 76 -49.04 -28.16 -10.51
CA THR A 76 -49.53 -28.19 -9.12
C THR A 76 -48.70 -29.16 -8.28
N ASP A 77 -48.41 -30.36 -8.82
CA ASP A 77 -47.59 -31.36 -8.14
C ASP A 77 -46.16 -30.87 -7.88
N LEU A 78 -45.54 -30.20 -8.86
CA LEU A 78 -44.20 -29.59 -8.73
C LEU A 78 -44.16 -28.49 -7.66
N TYR A 79 -45.19 -27.65 -7.58
CA TYR A 79 -45.28 -26.62 -6.52
C TYR A 79 -45.46 -27.25 -5.14
N ILE A 80 -46.33 -28.26 -5.01
CA ILE A 80 -46.58 -28.95 -3.73
C ILE A 80 -45.31 -29.64 -3.22
N ALA A 81 -44.54 -30.31 -4.08
CA ALA A 81 -43.26 -30.91 -3.72
C ALA A 81 -42.29 -29.86 -3.14
N ALA A 82 -41.96 -28.82 -3.92
CA ALA A 82 -41.04 -27.76 -3.50
C ALA A 82 -41.49 -27.04 -2.22
N ARG A 83 -42.81 -26.86 -2.04
CA ARG A 83 -43.38 -26.20 -0.86
C ARG A 83 -43.24 -27.07 0.39
N THR A 84 -43.47 -28.38 0.27
CA THR A 84 -43.41 -29.33 1.39
C THR A 84 -41.99 -29.43 1.96
N ASP A 85 -40.97 -29.46 1.09
CA ASP A 85 -39.57 -29.53 1.51
C ASP A 85 -39.09 -28.24 2.17
N LEU A 86 -39.51 -27.07 1.65
CA LEU A 86 -39.24 -25.78 2.31
C LEU A 86 -39.90 -25.67 3.69
N GLU A 87 -41.14 -26.14 3.84
CA GLU A 87 -41.84 -26.14 5.13
C GLU A 87 -41.19 -27.12 6.13
N ARG A 88 -40.62 -28.23 5.65
CA ARG A 88 -39.80 -29.13 6.47
C ARG A 88 -38.52 -28.47 6.98
N LEU A 89 -37.82 -27.70 6.14
CA LEU A 89 -36.61 -26.96 6.53
C LEU A 89 -36.89 -25.79 7.47
N MET A 90 -38.04 -25.12 7.34
CA MET A 90 -38.38 -23.96 8.19
C MET A 90 -38.79 -24.32 9.63
N GLY A 91 -39.11 -25.60 9.89
CA GLY A 91 -39.55 -26.08 11.20
C GLY A 91 -40.99 -25.67 11.55
N SER A 92 -41.74 -26.58 12.16
CA SER A 92 -43.17 -26.39 12.45
C SER A 92 -43.42 -25.44 13.62
N SER A 93 -43.36 -24.12 13.39
CA SER A 93 -43.83 -23.12 14.37
C SER A 93 -44.25 -21.77 13.77
N PHE A 94 -45.37 -21.72 13.02
CA PHE A 94 -46.37 -20.66 13.24
C PHE A 94 -47.72 -21.01 12.60
N ASP A 95 -48.63 -21.62 13.37
CA ASP A 95 -50.03 -21.81 12.99
C ASP A 95 -50.91 -20.93 13.88
N ALA A 96 -51.10 -19.67 13.47
CA ALA A 96 -51.86 -18.68 14.26
C ALA A 96 -52.40 -17.48 13.45
N THR A 97 -53.06 -17.71 12.31
CA THR A 97 -54.09 -16.77 11.78
C THR A 97 -55.03 -17.43 10.75
N TRP A 98 -55.71 -18.53 11.10
CA TRP A 98 -57.12 -18.75 10.69
C TRP A 98 -57.74 -19.88 11.53
N GLY A 99 -58.82 -19.58 12.24
CA GLY A 99 -59.54 -20.57 13.03
C GLY A 99 -60.40 -21.47 12.13
N ALA A 100 -60.00 -22.73 11.95
CA ALA A 100 -60.83 -23.76 11.33
C ALA A 100 -61.02 -24.94 12.29
N SER A 101 -62.28 -25.20 12.65
CA SER A 101 -62.67 -26.28 13.56
C SER A 101 -62.28 -27.66 13.01
N LYS A 102 -61.68 -28.51 13.85
CA LYS A 102 -61.48 -29.95 13.56
C LYS A 102 -62.83 -30.67 13.48
N ARG A 103 -63.39 -30.78 12.27
CA ARG A 103 -64.31 -31.85 11.85
C ARG A 103 -64.08 -32.23 10.39
N ASP A 104 -64.43 -33.47 10.08
CA ASP A 104 -64.49 -34.09 8.75
C ASP A 104 -63.16 -34.36 8.01
N GLN A 105 -62.47 -35.40 8.49
CA GLN A 105 -61.80 -36.31 7.56
C GLN A 105 -62.84 -37.04 6.68
N ARG A 106 -63.05 -36.57 5.44
CA ARG A 106 -63.44 -37.38 4.25
C ARG A 106 -63.56 -36.49 3.00
N ASN A 107 -63.12 -37.02 1.85
CA ASN A 107 -63.22 -36.49 0.48
C ASN A 107 -62.20 -35.39 0.05
N PRO A 108 -61.19 -35.72 -0.80
CA PRO A 108 -60.19 -34.77 -1.32
C PRO A 108 -60.71 -33.70 -2.32
N TYR A 109 -61.93 -33.82 -2.83
CA TYR A 109 -62.42 -32.98 -3.94
C TYR A 109 -63.34 -31.81 -3.53
N ALA A 110 -63.48 -31.54 -2.23
CA ALA A 110 -64.46 -30.58 -1.72
C ALA A 110 -64.11 -29.08 -1.91
N TRP A 111 -62.84 -28.72 -2.13
CA TRP A 111 -62.43 -27.30 -2.15
C TRP A 111 -62.77 -26.54 -3.44
N ALA A 112 -63.04 -27.25 -4.55
CA ALA A 112 -63.29 -26.64 -5.86
C ALA A 112 -64.67 -25.97 -6.02
N SER A 113 -65.57 -26.11 -5.04
CA SER A 113 -66.98 -25.66 -5.13
C SER A 113 -67.23 -24.24 -4.57
N SER A 114 -66.33 -23.70 -3.73
CA SER A 114 -66.54 -22.40 -3.06
C SER A 114 -66.22 -21.20 -3.94
N THR A 115 -65.30 -21.33 -4.90
CA THR A 115 -64.83 -20.21 -5.75
C THR A 115 -65.82 -19.79 -6.84
N ILE A 116 -66.75 -20.66 -7.24
CA ILE A 116 -67.63 -20.43 -8.39
C ILE A 116 -68.82 -19.51 -8.07
N LYS A 117 -69.21 -19.37 -6.79
CA LYS A 117 -70.37 -18.52 -6.39
C LYS A 117 -70.05 -17.04 -6.16
N SER A 118 -68.79 -16.60 -6.25
CA SER A 118 -68.40 -15.19 -6.09
C SER A 118 -68.30 -14.40 -7.41
N ALA A 119 -68.48 -15.07 -8.56
CA ALA A 119 -68.27 -14.46 -9.89
C ALA A 119 -69.52 -13.78 -10.50
N TYR A 120 -70.70 -13.90 -9.88
CA TYR A 120 -71.98 -13.47 -10.46
C TYR A 120 -72.73 -12.35 -9.69
N SER A 121 -72.01 -11.47 -8.99
CA SER A 121 -72.57 -10.15 -8.64
C SER A 121 -71.50 -9.09 -8.38
N THR A 122 -71.09 -8.34 -9.41
CA THR A 122 -71.00 -6.85 -9.34
C THR A 122 -70.62 -6.26 -10.69
N ALA A 123 -71.63 -5.84 -11.46
CA ALA A 123 -71.41 -4.80 -12.45
C ALA A 123 -71.17 -3.46 -11.70
N ARG A 124 -69.92 -3.10 -11.47
CA ARG A 124 -69.54 -1.75 -10.99
C ARG A 124 -68.85 -0.97 -12.10
N LYS A 125 -69.30 0.28 -12.25
CA LYS A 125 -68.79 1.28 -13.21
C LYS A 125 -67.28 1.49 -13.02
N PRO A 126 -66.52 1.90 -14.05
CA PRO A 126 -65.08 2.08 -13.94
C PRO A 126 -64.76 3.28 -13.04
N THR A 127 -64.30 3.01 -11.81
CA THR A 127 -63.85 4.05 -10.87
C THR A 127 -62.35 4.29 -11.02
N THR A 128 -61.96 5.56 -11.10
CA THR A 128 -60.61 6.04 -11.38
C THR A 128 -59.62 5.88 -10.21
N THR A 129 -59.44 4.66 -9.67
CA THR A 129 -58.70 4.43 -8.41
C THR A 129 -57.60 3.36 -8.45
N MET A 130 -57.47 2.53 -9.49
CA MET A 130 -56.31 1.60 -9.59
C MET A 130 -54.99 2.33 -9.89
N LEU A 131 -55.01 3.32 -10.80
CA LEU A 131 -53.83 4.12 -11.19
C LEU A 131 -53.16 4.86 -10.01
N VAL A 132 -53.86 5.08 -8.89
CA VAL A 132 -53.27 5.80 -7.74
C VAL A 132 -52.39 4.87 -6.89
N LYS A 133 -52.70 3.57 -6.81
CA LYS A 133 -52.01 2.64 -5.90
C LYS A 133 -50.64 2.22 -6.41
N GLU A 134 -50.51 1.93 -7.72
CA GLU A 134 -49.22 1.64 -8.36
C GLU A 134 -48.31 2.88 -8.44
N PHE A 135 -48.87 4.04 -8.77
CA PHE A 135 -48.11 5.30 -8.84
C PHE A 135 -47.62 5.78 -7.46
N CYS A 136 -48.31 5.43 -6.37
CA CYS A 136 -47.81 5.70 -5.02
C CYS A 136 -46.59 4.82 -4.70
N ASN A 137 -46.69 3.51 -4.95
CA ASN A 137 -45.61 2.56 -4.67
C ASN A 137 -44.30 2.90 -5.42
N ARG A 138 -44.37 3.08 -6.75
CA ARG A 138 -43.18 3.41 -7.57
C ARG A 138 -42.51 4.72 -7.15
N ARG A 139 -43.28 5.71 -6.70
CA ARG A 139 -42.74 7.00 -6.23
C ARG A 139 -42.06 6.87 -4.89
N CYS A 140 -42.69 6.19 -3.93
CA CYS A 140 -42.09 5.91 -2.62
C CYS A 140 -40.76 5.15 -2.78
N ILE A 141 -40.73 4.10 -3.61
CA ILE A 141 -39.52 3.31 -3.91
C ILE A 141 -38.42 4.19 -4.52
N LEU A 142 -38.71 5.03 -5.52
CA LEU A 142 -37.72 5.94 -6.11
C LEU A 142 -37.18 6.96 -5.09
N THR A 143 -38.04 7.53 -4.25
CA THR A 143 -37.58 8.47 -3.21
C THR A 143 -36.77 7.79 -2.11
N SER A 144 -37.16 6.60 -1.65
CA SER A 144 -36.42 5.87 -0.62
C SER A 144 -35.09 5.34 -1.14
N ALA A 145 -35.04 4.87 -2.39
CA ALA A 145 -33.80 4.45 -3.04
C ALA A 145 -32.85 5.65 -3.26
N GLY A 146 -33.36 6.78 -3.73
CA GLY A 146 -32.55 8.01 -3.90
C GLY A 146 -31.97 8.52 -2.57
N LEU A 147 -32.78 8.55 -1.51
CA LEU A 147 -32.31 8.90 -0.16
C LEU A 147 -31.30 7.91 0.39
N LEU A 148 -31.51 6.60 0.20
CA LEU A 148 -30.59 5.55 0.66
C LEU A 148 -29.24 5.61 -0.09
N LEU A 149 -29.24 5.88 -1.40
CA LEU A 149 -28.01 6.08 -2.17
C LEU A 149 -27.23 7.31 -1.70
N ILE A 150 -27.91 8.43 -1.39
CA ILE A 150 -27.24 9.62 -0.84
C ILE A 150 -26.68 9.32 0.56
N ALA A 151 -27.46 8.69 1.43
CA ALA A 151 -27.04 8.34 2.79
C ALA A 151 -25.82 7.40 2.77
N SER A 152 -25.86 6.36 1.95
CA SER A 152 -24.75 5.40 1.80
C SER A 152 -23.53 6.02 1.12
N GLY A 153 -23.71 6.83 0.06
CA GLY A 153 -22.62 7.54 -0.59
C GLY A 153 -21.92 8.53 0.34
N THR A 154 -22.69 9.29 1.12
CA THR A 154 -22.18 10.20 2.16
C THR A 154 -21.45 9.45 3.25
N PHE A 155 -21.99 8.30 3.69
CA PHE A 155 -21.33 7.44 4.67
C PHE A 155 -19.95 6.97 4.16
N PHE A 156 -19.86 6.45 2.93
CA PHE A 156 -18.58 6.02 2.38
C PHE A 156 -17.60 7.18 2.17
N ILE A 157 -18.04 8.37 1.75
CA ILE A 157 -17.15 9.53 1.59
C ILE A 157 -16.54 9.96 2.94
N LEU A 158 -17.31 9.94 4.03
CA LEU A 158 -16.90 10.46 5.33
C LEU A 158 -16.20 9.42 6.21
N PHE A 159 -16.73 8.21 6.31
CA PHE A 159 -16.28 7.19 7.27
C PHE A 159 -15.31 6.17 6.68
N PHE A 160 -15.35 5.91 5.37
CA PHE A 160 -14.44 4.92 4.77
C PHE A 160 -12.95 5.23 4.95
N PRO A 161 -12.47 6.50 4.91
CA PRO A 161 -11.06 6.78 5.18
C PRO A 161 -10.60 6.31 6.56
N VAL A 162 -11.44 6.46 7.60
CA VAL A 162 -11.13 6.00 8.96
C VAL A 162 -11.14 4.47 9.02
N ILE A 163 -12.20 3.85 8.49
CA ILE A 163 -12.33 2.39 8.43
C ILE A 163 -11.17 1.75 7.67
N PHE A 164 -10.72 2.36 6.57
CA PHE A 164 -9.57 1.90 5.79
C PHE A 164 -8.27 1.98 6.59
N THR A 165 -8.02 3.09 7.30
CA THR A 165 -6.84 3.22 8.15
C THR A 165 -6.83 2.18 9.27
N ASP A 166 -7.99 1.91 9.89
CA ASP A 166 -8.10 0.87 10.93
C ASP A 166 -7.83 -0.55 10.38
N ILE A 167 -8.38 -0.89 9.20
CA ILE A 167 -8.10 -2.15 8.50
C ILE A 167 -6.61 -2.23 8.12
N LEU A 168 -6.05 -1.17 7.56
CA LEU A 168 -4.64 -1.11 7.16
C LEU A 168 -3.71 -1.33 8.35
N HIS A 169 -3.99 -0.70 9.49
CA HIS A 169 -3.21 -0.91 10.72
C HIS A 169 -3.33 -2.35 11.24
N GLU A 170 -4.47 -3.03 11.10
CA GLU A 170 -4.59 -4.44 11.48
C GLU A 170 -3.86 -5.41 10.52
N GLU A 171 -3.82 -5.12 9.22
CA GLU A 171 -3.07 -5.90 8.23
C GLU A 171 -1.54 -5.73 8.36
N LEU A 172 -1.07 -4.54 8.77
CA LEU A 172 0.35 -4.24 8.98
C LEU A 172 0.92 -4.87 10.27
N LYS A 173 0.09 -5.24 11.24
CA LYS A 173 0.53 -5.87 12.50
C LYS A 173 1.19 -7.22 12.26
N LEU A 174 2.41 -7.39 12.76
CA LEU A 174 3.17 -8.62 12.61
C LEU A 174 2.63 -9.69 13.58
N ARG A 175 2.12 -10.80 13.03
CA ARG A 175 1.56 -11.95 13.79
C ARG A 175 1.94 -13.25 13.08
N PRO A 176 1.94 -14.43 13.74
CA PRO A 176 2.26 -15.71 13.10
C PRO A 176 1.38 -16.08 11.90
N ASN A 177 0.24 -15.40 11.74
CA ASN A 177 -0.77 -15.61 10.71
C ASN A 177 -1.11 -14.34 9.91
N SER A 178 -0.33 -13.26 10.03
CA SER A 178 -0.57 -12.06 9.21
C SER A 178 0.02 -12.21 7.80
N ARG A 179 -0.56 -11.51 6.81
CA ARG A 179 -0.20 -11.65 5.38
C ARG A 179 1.28 -11.38 5.10
N GLY A 180 1.91 -10.50 5.88
CA GLY A 180 3.34 -10.16 5.75
C GLY A 180 4.30 -11.12 6.46
N TYR A 181 3.82 -12.11 7.22
CA TYR A 181 4.67 -12.96 8.07
C TYR A 181 5.71 -13.74 7.26
N ASP A 182 5.28 -14.47 6.22
CA ASP A 182 6.20 -15.32 5.45
C ASP A 182 7.30 -14.50 4.76
N ALA A 183 6.94 -13.35 4.18
CA ALA A 183 7.89 -12.41 3.56
C ALA A 183 8.83 -11.76 4.58
N TRP A 184 8.39 -11.55 5.82
CA TRP A 184 9.24 -11.09 6.91
C TRP A 184 10.20 -12.18 7.40
N VAL A 185 9.77 -13.46 7.43
CA VAL A 185 10.63 -14.60 7.77
C VAL A 185 11.70 -14.82 6.70
N ALA A 186 11.30 -14.88 5.43
CA ALA A 186 12.18 -15.06 4.28
C ALA A 186 11.63 -14.24 3.09
N PRO A 187 12.33 -13.19 2.64
CA PRO A 187 11.92 -12.40 1.49
C PRO A 187 11.74 -13.27 0.23
N PRO A 188 10.68 -13.05 -0.58
CA PRO A 188 10.36 -13.90 -1.72
C PRO A 188 11.26 -13.67 -2.95
N PHE A 189 12.27 -12.81 -2.84
CA PHE A 189 13.24 -12.48 -3.88
C PHE A 189 14.67 -12.47 -3.31
N PRO A 190 15.68 -12.86 -4.12
CA PRO A 190 17.09 -12.77 -3.72
C PRO A 190 17.50 -11.31 -3.44
N LEU A 191 18.40 -11.11 -2.48
CA LEU A 191 19.00 -9.79 -2.24
C LEU A 191 20.43 -9.79 -2.79
N ALA A 192 20.74 -8.84 -3.70
CA ALA A 192 22.10 -8.69 -4.21
C ALA A 192 22.97 -7.92 -3.21
N MET A 193 24.18 -8.42 -2.97
CA MET A 193 25.24 -7.77 -2.21
C MET A 193 26.47 -7.65 -3.12
N ASP A 194 26.79 -6.43 -3.50
CA ASP A 194 27.97 -6.11 -4.32
C ASP A 194 29.10 -5.63 -3.42
N VAL A 195 30.30 -6.18 -3.60
CA VAL A 195 31.50 -5.78 -2.85
C VAL A 195 32.56 -5.23 -3.82
N TYR A 196 33.19 -4.14 -3.42
CA TYR A 196 34.22 -3.44 -4.18
C TYR A 196 35.45 -3.25 -3.30
N PHE A 197 36.60 -3.73 -3.75
CA PHE A 197 37.86 -3.60 -3.03
C PHE A 197 38.66 -2.38 -3.51
N PHE A 198 39.44 -1.81 -2.60
CA PHE A 198 40.49 -0.85 -2.94
C PHE A 198 41.84 -1.55 -2.93
N ASN A 199 42.31 -1.94 -4.12
CA ASN A 199 43.61 -2.56 -4.34
C ASN A 199 44.71 -1.51 -4.15
N TRP A 200 45.63 -1.75 -3.22
CA TRP A 200 46.68 -0.81 -2.86
C TRP A 200 47.98 -1.09 -3.63
N THR A 201 48.34 -0.18 -4.55
CA THR A 201 49.36 -0.43 -5.58
C THR A 201 50.78 -0.02 -5.22
N ASN A 202 50.97 0.78 -4.15
CA ASN A 202 52.29 1.27 -3.69
C ASN A 202 52.51 1.11 -2.16
N PRO A 203 52.35 -0.10 -1.58
CA PRO A 203 52.47 -0.32 -0.15
C PRO A 203 53.86 -0.01 0.45
N GLU A 204 54.92 -0.22 -0.32
CA GLU A 204 56.30 0.09 0.05
C GLU A 204 56.55 1.59 0.33
N ASP A 205 55.79 2.47 -0.32
CA ASP A 205 55.91 3.93 -0.21
C ASP A 205 55.22 4.51 1.03
N ILE A 206 54.56 3.71 1.86
CA ILE A 206 53.79 4.20 3.04
C ILE A 206 54.61 4.99 4.07
N THR A 207 55.93 4.74 4.13
CA THR A 207 56.87 5.48 4.99
C THR A 207 57.44 6.73 4.33
N ASN A 208 57.23 6.90 3.02
CA ASN A 208 57.61 8.08 2.27
C ASN A 208 56.52 9.16 2.43
N HIS A 209 56.77 10.16 3.28
CA HIS A 209 55.76 11.16 3.64
C HIS A 209 55.30 12.05 2.46
N SER A 210 56.10 12.11 1.37
CA SER A 210 55.76 12.83 0.14
C SER A 210 54.80 12.07 -0.78
N THR A 211 54.69 10.75 -0.64
CA THR A 211 53.82 9.91 -1.48
C THR A 211 52.50 9.62 -0.76
N LYS A 212 51.40 9.47 -1.52
CA LYS A 212 50.09 9.04 -1.01
C LYS A 212 49.85 7.56 -1.37
N PRO A 213 49.08 6.79 -0.57
CA PRO A 213 48.56 5.50 -1.01
C PRO A 213 47.71 5.68 -2.27
N ILE A 214 48.04 4.92 -3.31
CA ILE A 214 47.30 4.88 -4.58
C ILE A 214 46.41 3.65 -4.56
N LEU A 215 45.11 3.85 -4.80
CA LEU A 215 44.07 2.82 -4.73
C LEU A 215 43.40 2.64 -6.08
N GLU A 216 43.18 1.38 -6.46
CA GLU A 216 42.41 1.00 -7.65
C GLU A 216 41.15 0.25 -7.20
N GLU A 217 39.98 0.66 -7.69
CA GLU A 217 38.71 -0.02 -7.39
C GLU A 217 38.57 -1.30 -8.21
N LEU A 218 38.40 -2.44 -7.53
CA LEU A 218 38.14 -3.74 -8.15
C LEU A 218 36.75 -4.23 -7.72
N GLY A 219 35.89 -4.54 -8.70
CA GLY A 219 34.55 -5.06 -8.46
C GLY A 219 33.54 -4.69 -9.56
N PRO A 220 32.24 -4.97 -9.35
CA PRO A 220 31.70 -5.67 -8.18
C PRO A 220 32.09 -7.16 -8.15
N TYR A 221 32.27 -7.67 -6.93
CA TYR A 221 32.15 -9.09 -6.59
C TYR A 221 30.76 -9.29 -6.02
N ARG A 222 29.85 -9.86 -6.80
CA ARG A 222 28.42 -9.99 -6.47
C ARG A 222 28.14 -11.29 -5.74
N PHE A 223 27.36 -11.17 -4.68
CA PHE A 223 26.81 -12.29 -3.92
C PHE A 223 25.29 -12.18 -3.83
N ILE A 224 24.61 -13.30 -4.03
CA ILE A 224 23.18 -13.43 -3.80
C ILE A 224 22.95 -13.92 -2.36
N GLU A 225 22.41 -13.04 -1.53
CA GLU A 225 21.99 -13.35 -0.16
C GLU A 225 20.57 -13.95 -0.17
N HIS A 226 20.43 -15.12 0.47
CA HIS A 226 19.15 -15.69 0.89
C HIS A 226 19.03 -15.60 2.41
N PRO A 227 18.40 -14.54 2.95
CA PRO A 227 18.22 -14.39 4.39
C PRO A 227 16.94 -15.08 4.87
N THR A 228 17.03 -15.70 6.05
CA THR A 228 15.91 -16.35 6.75
C THR A 228 16.00 -16.06 8.24
N LYS A 229 14.89 -15.69 8.86
CA LYS A 229 14.79 -15.53 10.31
C LYS A 229 14.63 -16.90 10.99
N VAL A 230 15.46 -17.17 11.98
CA VAL A 230 15.48 -18.43 12.75
C VAL A 230 15.28 -18.16 14.24
N ASP A 231 14.96 -19.22 14.99
CA ASP A 231 14.69 -19.18 16.44
C ASP A 231 13.59 -18.17 16.84
N ILE A 232 12.59 -18.01 15.97
CA ILE A 232 11.50 -17.05 16.16
C ILE A 232 10.69 -17.42 17.40
N LYS A 233 10.63 -16.48 18.36
CA LYS A 233 9.89 -16.62 19.62
C LYS A 233 9.02 -15.39 19.86
N TRP A 234 7.73 -15.62 20.06
CA TRP A 234 6.74 -14.57 20.31
C TRP A 234 6.59 -14.28 21.80
N HIS A 235 6.37 -13.00 22.12
CA HIS A 235 6.25 -12.51 23.49
C HIS A 235 4.99 -11.63 23.62
N ASP A 236 3.82 -12.27 23.78
CA ASP A 236 2.53 -11.56 23.84
C ASP A 236 2.46 -10.54 25.00
N ALA A 237 3.12 -10.83 26.12
CA ALA A 237 3.09 -10.02 27.35
C ALA A 237 3.67 -8.59 27.18
N ASN A 238 4.58 -8.39 26.23
CA ASN A 238 5.16 -7.08 25.87
C ASN A 238 5.00 -6.75 24.37
N SER A 239 4.24 -7.56 23.62
CA SER A 239 4.00 -7.42 22.18
C SER A 239 5.28 -7.36 21.32
N THR A 240 6.30 -8.13 21.69
CA THR A 240 7.55 -8.25 20.89
C THR A 240 7.76 -9.65 20.31
N VAL A 241 8.65 -9.74 19.33
CA VAL A 241 9.13 -10.99 18.74
C VAL A 241 10.66 -11.02 18.77
N SER A 242 11.21 -12.16 19.21
CA SER A 242 12.64 -12.45 19.23
C SER A 242 13.02 -13.32 18.04
N PHE A 243 14.20 -13.11 17.44
CA PHE A 243 14.72 -13.94 16.34
C PHE A 243 16.23 -13.72 16.12
N ARG A 244 16.85 -14.58 15.32
CA ARG A 244 18.19 -14.36 14.72
C ARG A 244 18.08 -14.31 13.18
N LYS A 245 18.92 -13.50 12.51
CA LYS A 245 19.03 -13.52 11.03
C LYS A 245 20.08 -14.55 10.63
N LYS A 246 19.70 -15.52 9.78
CA LYS A 246 20.59 -16.48 9.16
C LYS A 246 20.64 -16.23 7.65
N SER A 247 21.83 -16.11 7.07
CA SER A 247 21.98 -15.83 5.64
C SER A 247 22.88 -16.85 4.95
N ILE A 248 22.50 -17.26 3.74
CA ILE A 248 23.35 -18.04 2.85
C ILE A 248 23.74 -17.15 1.67
N TYR A 249 25.02 -17.11 1.33
CA TYR A 249 25.57 -16.31 0.24
C TYR A 249 26.08 -17.21 -0.88
N TYR A 250 25.64 -16.95 -2.10
CA TYR A 250 26.16 -17.59 -3.32
C TYR A 250 26.87 -16.55 -4.17
N PHE A 251 28.07 -16.85 -4.67
CA PHE A 251 28.77 -15.98 -5.60
C PHE A 251 28.08 -16.01 -6.98
N ASP A 252 27.88 -14.84 -7.56
CA ASP A 252 27.28 -14.64 -8.89
C ASP A 252 28.38 -14.20 -9.86
N GLU A 253 28.96 -15.17 -10.57
CA GLU A 253 30.03 -14.94 -11.54
C GLU A 253 29.54 -14.14 -12.76
N GLU A 254 28.28 -14.30 -13.18
CA GLU A 254 27.71 -13.58 -14.33
C GLU A 254 27.44 -12.10 -14.00
N GLY A 255 27.05 -11.80 -12.76
CA GLY A 255 26.84 -10.45 -12.26
C GLY A 255 28.09 -9.76 -11.70
N SER A 256 29.24 -10.46 -11.66
CA SER A 256 30.53 -9.93 -11.19
C SER A 256 31.41 -9.44 -12.34
N ASN A 257 32.34 -8.54 -12.03
CA ASN A 257 33.35 -8.05 -12.97
C ASN A 257 34.78 -8.59 -12.67
N GLY A 258 34.88 -9.53 -11.72
CA GLY A 258 36.12 -10.16 -11.27
C GLY A 258 35.88 -11.56 -10.71
N SER A 259 36.94 -12.33 -10.51
CA SER A 259 36.91 -13.69 -9.94
C SER A 259 37.22 -13.68 -8.44
N LEU A 260 36.71 -14.67 -7.69
CA LEU A 260 37.14 -14.86 -6.31
C LEU A 260 38.64 -15.18 -6.17
N ASP A 261 39.31 -15.60 -7.25
CA ASP A 261 40.75 -15.82 -7.32
C ASP A 261 41.57 -14.53 -7.55
N ASP A 262 40.93 -13.38 -7.77
CA ASP A 262 41.62 -12.12 -8.05
C ASP A 262 42.51 -11.71 -6.86
N MET A 263 43.78 -11.42 -7.13
CA MET A 263 44.77 -11.08 -6.11
C MET A 263 44.71 -9.59 -5.76
N ILE A 264 44.44 -9.30 -4.49
CA ILE A 264 44.21 -7.95 -3.97
C ILE A 264 45.27 -7.63 -2.92
N SER A 265 46.01 -6.54 -3.14
CA SER A 265 46.93 -5.97 -2.17
C SER A 265 46.15 -5.06 -1.22
N THR A 266 46.21 -5.33 0.09
CA THR A 266 45.52 -4.53 1.11
C THR A 266 46.30 -4.46 2.42
N ILE A 267 45.88 -3.59 3.34
CA ILE A 267 46.54 -3.44 4.65
C ILE A 267 46.45 -4.74 5.47
N ASN A 268 47.55 -5.11 6.12
CA ASN A 268 47.60 -6.25 7.03
C ASN A 268 46.81 -5.92 8.32
N ILE A 269 45.52 -6.26 8.31
CA ILE A 269 44.62 -5.97 9.42
C ILE A 269 45.03 -6.66 10.72
N VAL A 270 45.67 -7.84 10.66
CA VAL A 270 46.20 -8.54 11.85
C VAL A 270 47.32 -7.71 12.47
N ALA A 271 48.28 -7.27 11.65
CA ALA A 271 49.40 -6.46 12.11
C ALA A 271 48.95 -5.12 12.69
N VAL A 272 48.04 -4.41 12.01
CA VAL A 272 47.47 -3.15 12.52
C VAL A 272 46.72 -3.37 13.83
N SER A 273 45.90 -4.43 13.94
CA SER A 273 45.16 -4.75 15.17
C SER A 273 46.11 -5.02 16.32
N ALA A 274 47.11 -5.88 16.13
CA ALA A 274 48.08 -6.23 17.16
C ALA A 274 48.93 -5.02 17.59
N ALA A 275 49.32 -4.14 16.65
CA ALA A 275 50.04 -2.91 16.98
C ALA A 275 49.16 -1.89 17.73
N SER A 276 47.90 -1.70 17.31
CA SER A 276 46.92 -0.85 17.97
C SER A 276 46.63 -1.30 19.41
N THR A 277 46.38 -2.59 19.62
CA THR A 277 46.21 -3.18 20.97
C THR A 277 47.48 -3.02 21.80
N ALA A 278 48.66 -3.25 21.21
CA ALA A 278 49.93 -3.14 21.92
C ALA A 278 50.29 -1.70 22.33
N LYS A 279 49.76 -0.67 21.65
CA LYS A 279 49.98 0.76 21.98
C LYS A 279 49.80 1.07 23.47
N TYR A 280 48.85 0.40 24.13
CA TYR A 280 48.49 0.59 25.53
C TYR A 280 49.28 -0.30 26.51
N TRP A 281 50.14 -1.20 26.02
CA TRP A 281 50.95 -2.09 26.85
C TRP A 281 52.30 -1.47 27.24
N GLY A 282 52.97 -2.04 28.25
CA GLY A 282 54.34 -1.61 28.60
C GLY A 282 55.37 -1.89 27.50
N TYR A 283 56.40 -1.04 27.41
CA TYR A 283 57.45 -1.04 26.37
C TYR A 283 57.97 -2.44 25.98
N LEU A 284 58.26 -3.30 26.96
CA LEU A 284 58.76 -4.66 26.69
C LEU A 284 57.76 -5.54 25.93
N LYS A 285 56.45 -5.42 26.21
CA LYS A 285 55.40 -6.12 25.45
C LYS A 285 55.28 -5.55 24.03
N GLN A 286 55.38 -4.22 23.86
CA GLN A 286 55.39 -3.58 22.53
C GLN A 286 56.56 -4.06 21.67
N LYS A 287 57.77 -4.11 22.23
CA LYS A 287 58.95 -4.66 21.55
C LYS A 287 58.85 -6.17 21.31
N GLY A 288 58.18 -6.91 22.19
CA GLY A 288 57.83 -8.32 21.97
C GLY A 288 56.95 -8.52 20.73
N VAL A 289 55.91 -7.71 20.57
CA VAL A 289 55.06 -7.71 19.36
C VAL A 289 55.87 -7.31 18.11
N SER A 290 56.72 -6.28 18.21
CA SER A 290 57.63 -5.91 17.11
C SER A 290 58.58 -7.03 16.70
N MET A 291 59.12 -7.79 17.67
CA MET A 291 59.98 -8.94 17.40
C MET A 291 59.17 -10.10 16.77
N GLY A 292 57.92 -10.28 17.21
CA GLY A 292 56.96 -11.20 16.59
C GLY A 292 56.80 -10.90 15.10
N PHE A 293 56.51 -9.66 14.72
CA PHE A 293 56.39 -9.28 13.30
C PHE A 293 57.64 -9.66 12.49
N THR A 294 58.85 -9.39 13.00
CA THR A 294 60.10 -9.76 12.34
C THR A 294 60.33 -11.28 12.26
N LEU A 295 59.94 -12.05 13.29
CA LEU A 295 60.11 -13.51 13.33
C LEU A 295 59.19 -14.26 12.35
N TYR A 296 58.01 -13.70 12.04
CA TYR A 296 57.03 -14.29 11.13
C TYR A 296 56.94 -13.58 9.77
N ASP A 297 57.94 -12.76 9.43
CA ASP A 297 58.03 -11.99 8.18
C ASP A 297 56.76 -11.19 7.83
N GLN A 298 56.18 -10.57 8.85
CA GLN A 298 54.92 -9.84 8.74
C GLN A 298 55.15 -8.46 8.13
N GLN A 299 54.56 -8.26 6.96
CA GLN A 299 54.62 -7.03 6.19
C GLN A 299 53.44 -6.10 6.53
N ILE A 300 53.56 -4.84 6.15
CA ILE A 300 52.49 -3.85 6.39
C ILE A 300 51.24 -4.14 5.55
N ASN A 301 51.40 -4.67 4.35
CA ASN A 301 50.33 -5.14 3.47
C ASN A 301 50.32 -6.68 3.40
N VAL A 302 49.19 -7.23 2.97
CA VAL A 302 49.03 -8.62 2.54
C VAL A 302 48.48 -8.63 1.11
N VAL A 303 48.84 -9.66 0.34
CA VAL A 303 48.25 -9.90 -0.99
C VAL A 303 47.52 -11.24 -0.93
N LYS A 304 46.21 -11.22 -1.16
CA LYS A 304 45.29 -12.33 -0.93
C LYS A 304 44.20 -12.39 -1.99
N THR A 305 43.60 -13.55 -2.20
CA THR A 305 42.47 -13.65 -3.15
C THR A 305 41.23 -12.93 -2.61
N ALA A 306 40.34 -12.48 -3.48
CA ALA A 306 39.06 -11.90 -3.07
C ALA A 306 38.23 -12.86 -2.19
N GLY A 307 38.23 -14.17 -2.50
CA GLY A 307 37.58 -15.21 -1.68
C GLY A 307 38.17 -15.32 -0.26
N GLU A 308 39.49 -15.35 -0.13
CA GLU A 308 40.22 -15.35 1.15
C GLU A 308 39.90 -14.10 1.99
N LEU A 309 39.82 -12.91 1.36
CA LEU A 309 39.53 -11.66 2.06
C LEU A 309 38.05 -11.54 2.49
N LEU A 310 37.12 -12.20 1.80
CA LEU A 310 35.68 -12.12 2.07
C LEU A 310 35.19 -13.24 2.99
N PHE A 311 34.83 -14.39 2.43
CA PHE A 311 34.04 -15.42 3.11
C PHE A 311 34.86 -16.66 3.51
N ASP A 312 35.88 -17.03 2.76
CA ASP A 312 36.67 -18.26 3.02
C ASP A 312 37.64 -18.09 4.19
N GLY A 313 38.17 -16.87 4.34
CA GLY A 313 39.14 -16.49 5.35
C GLY A 313 40.53 -17.10 5.11
N TYR A 314 41.58 -16.29 5.26
CA TYR A 314 42.95 -16.78 5.24
C TYR A 314 43.47 -17.09 6.65
N GLU A 315 44.39 -18.04 6.75
CA GLU A 315 45.13 -18.33 7.97
C GLU A 315 46.32 -17.37 8.10
N ASP A 316 46.55 -16.87 9.32
CA ASP A 316 47.69 -16.01 9.64
C ASP A 316 48.45 -16.56 10.87
N ASN A 317 49.78 -16.62 10.75
CA ASN A 317 50.64 -17.21 11.77
C ASN A 317 50.63 -16.44 13.10
N MET A 318 50.39 -15.12 13.08
CA MET A 318 50.28 -14.31 14.30
C MET A 318 48.92 -14.45 14.98
N VAL A 319 47.83 -14.74 14.25
CA VAL A 319 46.55 -15.12 14.86
C VAL A 319 46.69 -16.43 15.65
N LEU A 320 47.34 -17.43 15.05
CA LEU A 320 47.63 -18.71 15.70
C LEU A 320 48.53 -18.54 16.94
N MET A 321 49.61 -17.78 16.82
CA MET A 321 50.52 -17.49 17.94
C MET A 321 49.85 -16.66 19.03
N GLY A 322 49.02 -15.68 18.67
CA GLY A 322 48.37 -14.76 19.60
C GLY A 322 47.52 -15.49 20.64
N LYS A 323 46.75 -16.49 20.19
CA LYS A 323 45.96 -17.38 21.08
C LYS A 323 46.80 -18.15 22.10
N HIS A 324 48.06 -18.45 21.78
CA HIS A 324 48.97 -19.15 22.70
C HIS A 324 49.79 -18.20 23.60
N MET A 325 50.11 -17.00 23.13
CA MET A 325 50.96 -16.05 23.87
C MET A 325 50.19 -15.05 24.73
N PHE A 326 48.98 -14.66 24.34
CA PHE A 326 48.19 -13.62 25.00
C PHE A 326 46.86 -14.19 25.50
N GLN A 327 46.90 -14.93 26.61
CA GLN A 327 45.72 -15.56 27.24
C GLN A 327 44.65 -14.54 27.65
N ASP A 328 45.02 -13.26 27.84
CA ASP A 328 44.11 -12.16 28.17
C ASP A 328 43.34 -11.59 26.95
N VAL A 329 43.63 -12.07 25.73
CA VAL A 329 43.02 -11.58 24.48
C VAL A 329 42.23 -12.70 23.81
N GLU A 330 40.91 -12.69 23.98
CA GLU A 330 40.01 -13.59 23.26
C GLU A 330 39.96 -13.20 21.77
N ILE A 331 40.61 -14.02 20.93
CA ILE A 331 40.47 -13.94 19.47
C ILE A 331 39.38 -14.93 19.04
N PRO A 332 38.16 -14.48 18.70
CA PRO A 332 37.00 -15.36 18.51
C PRO A 332 37.05 -16.20 17.21
N PHE A 333 37.89 -15.82 16.25
CA PHE A 333 38.02 -16.48 14.95
C PHE A 333 39.39 -17.14 14.79
N ASP A 334 39.46 -18.20 13.99
CA ASP A 334 40.68 -18.92 13.59
C ASP A 334 41.27 -18.42 12.27
N ARG A 335 40.44 -17.81 11.41
CA ARG A 335 40.85 -17.19 10.15
C ARG A 335 40.47 -15.71 10.08
N VAL A 336 41.06 -15.01 9.11
CA VAL A 336 40.90 -13.58 8.88
C VAL A 336 40.15 -13.37 7.57
N GLY A 337 39.00 -12.69 7.64
CA GLY A 337 38.20 -12.29 6.48
C GLY A 337 37.04 -11.39 6.91
N TRP A 338 36.63 -10.47 6.04
CA TRP A 338 35.64 -9.42 6.37
C TRP A 338 34.24 -9.97 6.66
N PHE A 339 33.88 -11.08 6.01
CA PHE A 339 32.61 -11.78 6.15
C PHE A 339 32.81 -13.25 6.56
N TYR A 340 34.01 -13.60 7.06
CA TYR A 340 34.30 -14.93 7.58
C TYR A 340 33.31 -15.32 8.69
N THR A 341 32.88 -16.59 8.69
CA THR A 341 31.77 -17.14 9.50
C THR A 341 30.36 -16.56 9.25
N ARG A 342 30.13 -15.58 8.36
CA ARG A 342 28.75 -15.12 8.05
C ARG A 342 27.91 -16.17 7.34
N ASN A 343 28.52 -16.87 6.38
CA ASN A 343 27.78 -17.78 5.51
C ASN A 343 27.18 -18.94 6.32
N ASN A 344 25.86 -19.14 6.17
CA ASN A 344 25.08 -20.18 6.85
C ASN A 344 25.11 -20.09 8.40
N SER A 345 25.44 -18.93 8.97
CA SER A 345 25.46 -18.67 10.42
C SER A 345 24.33 -17.73 10.87
N ALA A 346 23.92 -17.86 12.13
CA ALA A 346 22.93 -17.00 12.79
C ALA A 346 23.52 -16.20 13.97
N ASP A 347 24.76 -16.48 14.36
CA ASP A 347 25.32 -15.99 15.63
C ASP A 347 26.00 -14.63 15.52
N LEU A 348 26.63 -14.32 14.37
CA LEU A 348 27.46 -13.12 14.22
C LEU A 348 26.67 -11.80 14.22
N ILE A 349 25.44 -11.81 13.68
CA ILE A 349 24.57 -10.62 13.62
C ILE A 349 23.86 -10.36 14.97
N GLY A 350 23.79 -11.38 15.82
CA GLY A 350 23.19 -11.32 17.15
C GLY A 350 21.69 -11.63 17.20
N HIS A 351 21.15 -11.55 18.41
CA HIS A 351 19.75 -11.82 18.75
C HIS A 351 18.95 -10.51 18.77
N TYR A 352 17.89 -10.44 17.97
CA TYR A 352 16.98 -9.29 17.90
C TYR A 352 15.77 -9.53 18.81
N ASN A 353 15.27 -8.47 19.45
CA ASN A 353 13.90 -8.38 19.97
C ASN A 353 13.25 -7.10 19.45
N MET A 354 12.10 -7.25 18.78
CA MET A 354 11.48 -6.20 17.97
C MET A 354 9.98 -6.09 18.27
N HIS A 355 9.43 -4.87 18.31
CA HIS A 355 8.01 -4.63 18.51
C HIS A 355 7.18 -5.06 17.28
N THR A 356 6.06 -5.74 17.55
CA THR A 356 5.16 -6.32 16.53
C THR A 356 4.11 -5.34 16.00
N GLY A 357 3.97 -4.18 16.64
CA GLY A 357 2.89 -3.22 16.39
C GLY A 357 1.51 -3.62 16.93
N VAL A 358 1.39 -4.78 17.60
CA VAL A 358 0.09 -5.32 18.05
C VAL A 358 -0.54 -4.46 19.14
N ASP A 359 0.25 -3.99 20.11
CA ASP A 359 -0.14 -3.05 21.16
C ASP A 359 -0.32 -1.63 20.60
N ASP A 360 0.65 -1.17 19.82
CA ASP A 360 0.73 0.18 19.28
C ASP A 360 1.42 0.14 17.92
N ILE A 361 0.65 0.46 16.86
CA ILE A 361 1.14 0.44 15.47
C ILE A 361 2.30 1.42 15.25
N THR A 362 2.43 2.46 16.10
CA THR A 362 3.55 3.41 16.01
C THR A 362 4.90 2.82 16.43
N LYS A 363 4.91 1.60 16.97
CA LYS A 363 6.11 0.81 17.30
C LYS A 363 6.39 -0.32 16.30
N LEU A 364 5.62 -0.45 15.22
CA LEU A 364 5.81 -1.55 14.27
C LEU A 364 7.26 -1.60 13.76
N GLY A 365 7.93 -2.73 13.99
CA GLY A 365 9.30 -2.97 13.55
C GLY A 365 10.39 -2.32 14.40
N SER A 366 10.05 -1.55 15.45
CA SER A 366 11.07 -0.88 16.27
C SER A 366 11.84 -1.85 17.16
N MET A 367 13.12 -1.57 17.37
CA MET A 367 13.98 -2.35 18.24
C MET A 367 13.60 -2.17 19.72
N ALA A 368 13.49 -3.26 20.44
CA ALA A 368 13.33 -3.28 21.90
C ALA A 368 14.64 -3.69 22.59
N GLU A 369 15.26 -4.77 22.11
CA GLU A 369 16.56 -5.25 22.59
C GLU A 369 17.41 -5.82 21.44
N TRP A 370 18.73 -5.74 21.58
CA TRP A 370 19.69 -6.46 20.75
C TRP A 370 20.70 -7.12 21.68
N ASN A 371 20.96 -8.42 21.47
CA ASN A 371 21.75 -9.27 22.37
C ASN A 371 21.32 -9.15 23.85
N TYR A 372 20.00 -9.18 24.08
CA TYR A 372 19.35 -9.13 25.41
C TYR A 372 19.63 -7.83 26.20
N LYS A 373 19.96 -6.74 25.51
CA LYS A 373 20.18 -5.41 26.09
C LYS A 373 19.37 -4.35 25.33
N PRO A 374 18.76 -3.36 26.00
CA PRO A 374 18.00 -2.27 25.36
C PRO A 374 18.89 -1.16 24.78
N ARG A 375 20.21 -1.30 24.90
CA ARG A 375 21.23 -0.38 24.38
C ARG A 375 22.50 -1.15 24.03
N THR A 376 23.29 -0.63 23.10
CA THR A 376 24.67 -1.07 22.89
C THR A 376 25.59 -0.47 23.98
N GLU A 377 26.66 -1.19 24.27
CA GLU A 377 27.69 -0.78 25.25
C GLU A 377 28.90 -0.11 24.57
N PHE A 378 28.90 -0.06 23.24
CA PHE A 378 29.97 0.48 22.40
C PHE A 378 30.06 2.01 22.43
N PHE A 379 28.92 2.68 22.68
CA PHE A 379 28.79 4.13 22.68
C PHE A 379 28.15 4.65 23.98
N LYS A 380 28.63 5.81 24.43
CA LYS A 380 28.17 6.45 25.67
C LYS A 380 26.79 7.10 25.51
N ASP A 381 26.14 7.39 26.63
CA ASP A 381 24.95 8.25 26.72
C ASP A 381 23.84 7.81 25.74
N GLY A 382 23.26 8.73 24.97
CA GLY A 382 22.21 8.45 23.99
C GLY A 382 22.69 7.72 22.73
N CYS A 383 23.98 7.80 22.39
CA CYS A 383 24.53 7.21 21.16
C CYS A 383 24.42 5.67 21.11
N GLY A 384 24.34 5.01 22.27
CA GLY A 384 24.14 3.56 22.36
C GLY A 384 22.67 3.09 22.26
N MET A 385 21.69 3.99 22.13
CA MET A 385 20.28 3.60 22.15
C MET A 385 19.86 2.88 20.86
N LEU A 386 19.02 1.85 21.01
CA LEU A 386 18.41 1.07 19.92
C LEU A 386 17.17 1.78 19.36
N ASN A 387 17.35 2.96 18.80
CA ASN A 387 16.29 3.70 18.13
C ASN A 387 16.00 3.10 16.74
N GLY A 388 14.77 3.27 16.26
CA GLY A 388 14.40 2.89 14.91
C GLY A 388 14.14 1.40 14.70
N SER A 389 14.14 1.00 13.44
CA SER A 389 13.72 -0.33 12.97
C SER A 389 14.86 -1.35 12.93
N ALA A 390 14.51 -2.65 12.96
CA ALA A 390 15.40 -3.73 12.54
C ALA A 390 15.76 -3.69 11.03
N GLY A 391 14.96 -3.00 10.23
CA GLY A 391 15.26 -2.60 8.85
C GLY A 391 14.16 -2.90 7.83
N GLU A 392 13.31 -3.91 8.06
CA GLU A 392 12.31 -4.35 7.08
C GLU A 392 10.89 -3.81 7.33
N LEU A 393 10.57 -3.42 8.56
CA LEU A 393 9.24 -2.96 8.97
C LEU A 393 9.32 -1.60 9.64
N TYR A 394 8.43 -0.67 9.30
CA TYR A 394 8.41 0.68 9.86
C TYR A 394 6.99 1.08 10.30
N PRO A 395 6.86 1.99 11.28
CA PRO A 395 5.57 2.56 11.66
C PRO A 395 4.91 3.29 10.47
N PRO A 396 3.60 3.10 10.21
CA PRO A 396 2.89 3.77 9.11
C PRO A 396 2.74 5.28 9.33
N GLY A 397 2.58 6.03 8.24
CA GLY A 397 2.42 7.49 8.27
C GLY A 397 3.73 8.25 8.38
N LEU A 398 4.55 8.20 7.33
CA LEU A 398 5.84 8.89 7.27
C LEU A 398 5.69 10.42 7.34
N SER A 399 6.65 11.07 8.02
CA SER A 399 6.77 12.53 8.10
C SER A 399 8.07 12.97 7.43
N LYS A 400 8.00 14.07 6.68
CA LYS A 400 9.18 14.71 6.07
C LYS A 400 10.04 15.46 7.08
N ASP A 401 9.47 15.81 8.24
CA ASP A 401 10.13 16.61 9.28
C ASP A 401 10.91 15.76 10.28
N LYS A 402 10.81 14.43 10.19
CA LYS A 402 11.45 13.47 11.09
C LYS A 402 12.29 12.47 10.29
N PRO A 403 13.49 12.09 10.78
CA PRO A 403 14.27 11.04 10.15
C PRO A 403 13.62 9.67 10.33
N VAL A 404 13.93 8.76 9.41
CA VAL A 404 13.71 7.32 9.58
C VAL A 404 14.98 6.72 10.19
N GLU A 405 14.86 6.03 11.32
CA GLU A 405 16.00 5.41 12.00
C GLU A 405 16.09 3.90 11.72
N LEU A 406 17.30 3.42 11.44
CA LEU A 406 17.65 2.02 11.22
C LEU A 406 18.70 1.56 12.23
N PHE A 407 18.44 0.52 13.00
CA PHE A 407 19.49 -0.17 13.75
C PHE A 407 20.23 -1.16 12.85
N THR A 408 21.55 -1.01 12.71
CA THR A 408 22.39 -1.95 11.97
C THR A 408 23.54 -2.46 12.84
N PRO A 409 23.65 -3.78 13.08
CA PRO A 409 24.79 -4.38 13.76
C PRO A 409 26.13 -4.12 13.06
N ASP A 410 26.15 -3.83 11.76
CA ASP A 410 27.40 -3.58 11.03
C ASP A 410 28.07 -2.26 11.43
N MET A 411 27.28 -1.25 11.82
CA MET A 411 27.76 0.00 12.43
C MET A 411 27.63 0.01 13.96
N CYS A 412 27.03 -1.04 14.55
CA CYS A 412 26.88 -1.22 15.99
C CYS A 412 26.04 -0.13 16.69
N ARG A 413 25.16 0.54 15.94
CA ARG A 413 24.32 1.67 16.38
C ARG A 413 23.07 1.84 15.51
N SER A 414 22.26 2.81 15.92
CA SER A 414 21.12 3.33 15.17
C SER A 414 21.54 4.48 14.25
N LEU A 415 21.12 4.43 12.99
CA LEU A 415 21.47 5.35 11.90
C LEU A 415 20.24 6.17 11.48
N PRO A 416 20.24 7.50 11.63
CA PRO A 416 19.17 8.36 11.13
C PRO A 416 19.35 8.63 9.63
N LEU A 417 18.25 8.51 8.87
CA LEU A 417 18.15 8.94 7.48
C LEU A 417 17.16 10.12 7.41
N ASP A 418 17.59 11.26 6.88
CA ASP A 418 16.77 12.46 6.75
C ASP A 418 15.98 12.44 5.43
N PHE A 419 14.79 13.04 5.39
CA PHE A 419 14.01 13.19 4.15
C PHE A 419 14.76 14.06 3.14
N GLU A 420 14.78 13.63 1.89
CA GLU A 420 15.45 14.34 0.81
C GLU A 420 14.47 14.78 -0.30
N GLU A 421 13.76 13.84 -0.89
CA GLU A 421 12.93 14.10 -2.09
C GLU A 421 11.75 13.13 -2.23
N GLU A 422 10.72 13.52 -3.00
CA GLU A 422 9.67 12.61 -3.45
C GLU A 422 10.13 11.92 -4.75
N VAL A 423 10.08 10.59 -4.78
CA VAL A 423 10.42 9.77 -5.95
C VAL A 423 9.24 8.89 -6.37
N THR A 424 9.36 8.20 -7.49
CA THR A 424 8.34 7.25 -7.97
C THR A 424 9.01 5.94 -8.34
N VAL A 425 8.69 4.86 -7.62
CA VAL A 425 9.22 3.51 -7.83
C VAL A 425 8.10 2.66 -8.43
N HIS A 426 8.32 2.11 -9.63
CA HIS A 426 7.32 1.34 -10.40
C HIS A 426 5.90 1.95 -10.46
N GLY A 427 5.79 3.29 -10.47
CA GLY A 427 4.52 4.03 -10.50
C GLY A 427 3.90 4.34 -9.14
N VAL A 428 4.48 3.86 -8.03
CA VAL A 428 4.08 4.20 -6.65
C VAL A 428 4.93 5.37 -6.15
N LYS A 429 4.28 6.34 -5.49
CA LYS A 429 4.98 7.48 -4.87
C LYS A 429 5.71 7.03 -3.61
N ALA A 430 6.95 7.45 -3.46
CA ALA A 430 7.78 7.16 -2.30
C ALA A 430 8.45 8.45 -1.78
N TYR A 431 8.75 8.46 -0.48
CA TYR A 431 9.62 9.44 0.14
C TYR A 431 11.02 8.82 0.27
N LYS A 432 12.01 9.46 -0.35
CA LYS A 432 13.41 9.05 -0.26
C LYS A 432 14.05 9.71 0.96
N TYR A 433 14.49 8.87 1.89
CA TYR A 433 15.29 9.24 3.04
C TYR A 433 16.73 8.81 2.80
N SER A 434 17.72 9.65 3.11
CA SER A 434 19.12 9.36 2.81
C SER A 434 20.06 9.58 3.99
N GLY A 435 21.21 8.90 3.92
CA GLY A 435 22.31 9.04 4.86
C GLY A 435 22.99 10.39 4.65
N GLY A 436 22.45 11.44 5.28
CA GLY A 436 23.06 12.77 5.28
C GLY A 436 24.27 12.86 6.22
N GLN A 437 24.85 14.06 6.32
CA GLN A 437 26.02 14.32 7.18
C GLN A 437 25.79 13.89 8.65
N ARG A 438 24.58 14.02 9.19
CA ARG A 438 24.21 13.59 10.56
C ARG A 438 24.48 12.10 10.83
N ALA A 439 24.38 11.26 9.81
CA ALA A 439 24.55 9.81 9.94
C ALA A 439 25.98 9.41 10.37
N VAL A 440 26.98 10.20 9.94
CA VAL A 440 28.43 9.98 10.11
C VAL A 440 29.15 11.17 10.73
N ASP A 441 28.41 12.07 11.41
CA ASP A 441 29.00 13.21 12.11
C ASP A 441 29.68 12.81 13.44
N ASN A 442 30.68 13.60 13.83
CA ASN A 442 31.50 13.41 15.03
C ASN A 442 31.06 14.28 16.23
N GLY A 443 29.99 15.08 16.07
CA GLY A 443 29.55 16.12 17.02
C GLY A 443 29.80 17.56 16.56
N THR A 444 30.49 17.79 15.43
CA THR A 444 30.86 19.14 14.96
C THR A 444 29.69 19.84 14.27
N LEU A 445 28.88 19.11 13.52
CA LEU A 445 27.72 19.63 12.81
C LEU A 445 26.42 19.41 13.62
N TYR A 446 26.34 18.30 14.35
CA TYR A 446 25.19 17.84 15.11
C TYR A 446 25.62 17.47 16.54
N PRO A 447 25.50 18.36 17.54
CA PRO A 447 26.05 18.16 18.89
C PRO A 447 25.61 16.86 19.57
N GLU A 448 24.42 16.36 19.25
CA GLU A 448 23.89 15.08 19.74
C GLU A 448 24.71 13.85 19.29
N THR A 449 25.51 13.98 18.23
CA THR A 449 26.38 12.91 17.70
C THR A 449 27.76 12.85 18.35
N ALA A 450 28.09 13.80 19.25
CA ALA A 450 29.42 13.89 19.86
C ALA A 450 29.86 12.61 20.62
N CYS A 451 28.91 11.84 21.17
CA CYS A 451 29.21 10.59 21.87
C CYS A 451 29.67 9.43 20.97
N PHE A 452 29.60 9.56 19.63
CA PHE A 452 30.10 8.54 18.69
C PHE A 452 31.62 8.56 18.52
N SER A 453 32.31 9.67 18.82
CA SER A 453 33.77 9.80 18.70
C SER A 453 34.55 8.78 19.55
N SER A 454 33.93 8.15 20.56
CA SER A 454 34.48 7.00 21.30
C SER A 454 35.87 7.21 21.93
N GLY A 455 36.26 8.48 22.15
CA GLY A 455 37.58 8.87 22.69
C GLY A 455 38.60 9.34 21.65
N GLU A 456 38.36 9.10 20.36
CA GLU A 456 39.21 9.52 19.25
C GLU A 456 38.42 10.48 18.33
N ILE A 457 38.66 11.78 18.47
CA ILE A 457 37.97 12.81 17.67
C ILE A 457 38.66 12.90 16.30
N VAL A 458 37.96 12.43 15.28
CA VAL A 458 38.35 12.47 13.87
C VAL A 458 37.46 13.47 13.11
N PRO A 459 37.88 14.05 11.97
CA PRO A 459 37.02 14.91 11.15
C PRO A 459 35.68 14.25 10.74
N SER A 460 34.66 15.06 10.48
CA SER A 460 33.30 14.57 10.19
C SER A 460 33.23 13.73 8.91
N GLY A 461 32.34 12.74 8.87
CA GLY A 461 32.13 11.87 7.71
C GLY A 461 32.63 10.43 7.84
N VAL A 462 33.28 10.09 8.96
CA VAL A 462 33.65 8.71 9.30
C VAL A 462 33.30 8.41 10.75
N LEU A 463 32.84 7.19 11.01
CA LEU A 463 32.42 6.70 12.32
C LEU A 463 33.41 5.68 12.86
N ASN A 464 33.95 5.92 14.07
CA ASN A 464 34.78 4.94 14.77
C ASN A 464 33.91 3.78 15.28
N ILE A 465 34.18 2.55 14.82
CA ILE A 465 33.49 1.33 15.28
C ILE A 465 34.44 0.32 15.96
N SER A 466 35.65 0.76 16.33
CA SER A 466 36.70 -0.11 16.88
C SER A 466 36.25 -0.89 18.13
N SER A 467 35.39 -0.30 18.95
CA SER A 467 34.85 -0.90 20.18
C SER A 467 33.97 -2.15 19.92
N CYS A 468 33.35 -2.26 18.76
CA CYS A 468 32.60 -3.47 18.35
C CYS A 468 33.35 -4.36 17.33
N ARG A 469 34.56 -3.97 16.93
CA ARG A 469 35.46 -4.76 16.07
C ARG A 469 36.72 -5.21 16.84
N PHE A 470 36.52 -5.64 18.09
CA PHE A 470 37.54 -6.24 18.97
C PHE A 470 38.77 -5.35 19.22
N GLY A 471 38.62 -4.02 19.13
CA GLY A 471 39.72 -3.05 19.29
C GLY A 471 40.53 -2.78 18.00
N THR A 472 40.22 -3.46 16.89
CA THR A 472 40.77 -3.15 15.56
C THR A 472 40.35 -1.72 15.16
N PRO A 473 41.26 -0.86 14.66
CA PRO A 473 40.94 0.53 14.32
C PRO A 473 40.13 0.68 13.01
N VAL A 474 38.90 0.14 13.01
CA VAL A 474 37.95 0.17 11.89
C VAL A 474 37.06 1.41 11.96
N PHE A 475 36.95 2.11 10.84
CA PHE A 475 36.11 3.29 10.67
C PHE A 475 35.16 3.10 9.49
N VAL A 476 33.87 3.37 9.69
CA VAL A 476 32.83 3.27 8.65
C VAL A 476 32.57 4.64 8.02
N SER A 477 32.44 4.69 6.70
CA SER A 477 32.00 5.88 5.97
C SER A 477 30.99 5.49 4.87
N PHE A 478 30.48 6.47 4.13
CA PHE A 478 29.89 6.19 2.81
C PHE A 478 31.02 5.94 1.78
N PRO A 479 30.74 5.23 0.67
CA PRO A 479 31.75 4.92 -0.35
C PRO A 479 32.47 6.14 -0.95
N HIS A 480 33.76 5.96 -1.23
CA HIS A 480 34.71 6.98 -1.65
C HIS A 480 34.72 8.23 -0.75
N TYR A 481 34.42 8.07 0.54
CA TYR A 481 34.25 9.17 1.49
C TYR A 481 33.18 10.21 1.06
N TYR A 482 32.12 9.76 0.39
CA TYR A 482 31.01 10.62 -0.01
C TYR A 482 30.39 11.37 1.20
N GLY A 483 30.34 12.70 1.10
CA GLY A 483 29.79 13.58 2.16
C GLY A 483 30.72 13.83 3.36
N ALA A 484 31.94 13.29 3.35
CA ALA A 484 32.93 13.48 4.42
C ALA A 484 33.82 14.72 4.25
N ASP A 485 34.59 15.04 5.29
CA ASP A 485 35.61 16.10 5.25
C ASP A 485 36.69 15.82 4.18
N PRO A 486 37.11 16.85 3.39
CA PRO A 486 38.18 16.70 2.39
C PRO A 486 39.48 16.10 2.92
N TYR A 487 39.76 16.22 4.23
CA TYR A 487 40.88 15.58 4.93
C TYR A 487 41.08 14.09 4.57
N TYR A 488 40.00 13.34 4.31
CA TYR A 488 40.09 11.93 3.95
C TYR A 488 40.49 11.70 2.50
N LEU A 489 39.95 12.51 1.58
CA LEU A 489 40.29 12.47 0.15
C LEU A 489 41.72 12.98 -0.10
N ASP A 490 42.19 13.96 0.69
CA ASP A 490 43.54 14.49 0.58
C ASP A 490 44.64 13.49 1.00
N GLN A 491 44.30 12.38 1.67
CA GLN A 491 45.28 11.39 2.12
C GLN A 491 45.67 10.33 1.09
N VAL A 492 44.79 10.03 0.13
CA VAL A 492 44.91 8.91 -0.82
C VAL A 492 44.65 9.36 -2.26
N GLU A 493 44.95 8.51 -3.23
CA GLU A 493 44.66 8.74 -4.65
C GLU A 493 43.79 7.60 -5.20
N GLY A 494 42.97 7.89 -6.21
CA GLY A 494 42.08 6.92 -6.87
C GLY A 494 40.60 6.94 -6.45
N LEU A 495 40.21 7.76 -5.47
CA LEU A 495 38.81 7.90 -5.04
C LEU A 495 38.03 8.95 -5.87
N ALA A 496 36.76 8.66 -6.16
CA ALA A 496 35.87 9.53 -6.93
C ALA A 496 34.43 9.55 -6.34
N PRO A 497 34.17 10.30 -5.25
CA PRO A 497 32.85 10.36 -4.62
C PRO A 497 31.78 10.93 -5.55
N THR A 498 30.69 10.17 -5.77
CA THR A 498 29.52 10.61 -6.51
C THR A 498 28.24 10.26 -5.76
N LYS A 499 27.24 11.15 -5.81
CA LYS A 499 25.97 10.97 -5.08
C LYS A 499 25.24 9.70 -5.51
N ASP A 500 25.00 9.54 -6.81
CA ASP A 500 24.11 8.50 -7.34
C ASP A 500 24.62 7.08 -7.02
N LYS A 501 25.95 6.89 -7.00
CA LYS A 501 26.58 5.62 -6.65
C LYS A 501 26.83 5.42 -5.15
N HIS A 502 27.11 6.47 -4.38
CA HIS A 502 27.67 6.32 -3.02
C HIS A 502 26.77 6.85 -1.90
N GLN A 503 25.62 7.45 -2.21
CA GLN A 503 24.62 7.82 -1.21
C GLN A 503 23.89 6.57 -0.69
N PHE A 504 23.85 6.36 0.63
CA PHE A 504 22.92 5.44 1.28
C PHE A 504 21.50 6.04 1.21
N PHE A 505 20.50 5.28 0.76
CA PHE A 505 19.09 5.73 0.85
C PHE A 505 18.07 4.60 1.03
N MET A 506 16.88 4.99 1.50
CA MET A 506 15.65 4.19 1.49
C MET A 506 14.50 5.03 0.93
N ALA A 507 13.86 4.56 -0.14
CA ALA A 507 12.60 5.08 -0.64
C ALA A 507 11.45 4.25 -0.07
N LEU A 508 10.59 4.87 0.74
CA LEU A 508 9.48 4.21 1.42
C LEU A 508 8.13 4.82 1.00
N GLU A 509 7.08 4.00 0.94
CA GLU A 509 5.73 4.51 0.62
C GLU A 509 5.16 5.33 1.80
N PRO A 510 4.65 6.56 1.59
CA PRO A 510 4.29 7.47 2.69
C PRO A 510 3.24 6.97 3.69
N THR A 511 2.29 6.14 3.24
CA THR A 511 1.13 5.71 4.04
C THR A 511 1.46 4.50 4.90
N THR A 512 2.08 3.48 4.30
CA THR A 512 2.38 2.17 4.89
C THR A 512 3.79 2.03 5.42
N SER A 513 4.69 2.92 5.01
CA SER A 513 6.12 2.87 5.32
C SER A 513 6.83 1.60 4.80
N VAL A 514 6.26 0.94 3.79
CA VAL A 514 6.90 -0.21 3.13
C VAL A 514 8.09 0.29 2.28
N PRO A 515 9.29 -0.26 2.43
CA PRO A 515 10.43 0.06 1.57
C PRO A 515 10.18 -0.43 0.14
N LEU A 516 10.42 0.43 -0.86
CA LEU A 516 10.24 0.12 -2.29
C LEU A 516 11.56 0.09 -3.07
N ASP A 517 12.56 0.88 -2.66
CA ASP A 517 13.91 0.91 -3.25
C ASP A 517 14.90 1.29 -2.14
N VAL A 518 15.84 0.40 -1.82
CA VAL A 518 16.78 0.55 -0.71
C VAL A 518 18.19 0.24 -1.20
N ALA A 519 19.06 1.26 -1.20
CA ALA A 519 20.48 1.10 -1.46
C ALA A 519 21.27 1.35 -0.17
N ALA A 520 21.57 0.27 0.55
CA ALA A 520 22.36 0.32 1.77
C ALA A 520 23.85 0.22 1.41
N ARG A 521 24.58 1.33 1.55
CA ARG A 521 25.97 1.48 1.06
C ARG A 521 26.92 1.92 2.16
N LEU A 522 27.96 1.14 2.43
CA LEU A 522 28.94 1.42 3.49
C LEU A 522 30.36 1.06 3.05
N GLN A 523 31.34 1.83 3.52
CA GLN A 523 32.77 1.63 3.30
C GLN A 523 33.50 1.35 4.60
N LEU A 524 34.42 0.39 4.57
CA LEU A 524 35.32 0.03 5.67
C LEU A 524 36.69 0.64 5.42
N ASN A 525 37.16 1.39 6.41
CA ASN A 525 38.45 2.08 6.41
C ASN A 525 39.26 1.63 7.63
N ILE A 526 40.56 1.47 7.48
CA ILE A 526 41.49 1.18 8.58
C ILE A 526 42.30 2.43 8.88
N MET A 527 42.27 2.88 10.14
CA MET A 527 43.17 3.93 10.58
C MET A 527 44.55 3.35 10.89
N ILE A 528 45.54 3.82 10.15
CA ILE A 528 46.96 3.55 10.35
C ILE A 528 47.56 4.79 11.04
N GLU A 529 48.43 4.58 12.02
CA GLU A 529 49.14 5.65 12.74
C GLU A 529 50.56 5.19 13.13
N PRO A 530 51.49 6.11 13.48
CA PRO A 530 52.82 5.72 13.92
C PRO A 530 52.78 5.02 15.29
N TYR A 531 53.28 3.78 15.34
CA TYR A 531 53.50 3.05 16.59
C TYR A 531 55.00 3.00 16.89
N GLU A 532 55.53 3.96 17.64
CA GLU A 532 56.99 4.19 17.84
C GLU A 532 57.81 2.94 18.21
N ASN A 533 57.23 2.03 19.01
CA ASN A 533 57.92 0.83 19.46
C ASN A 533 57.80 -0.37 18.52
N VAL A 534 56.95 -0.29 17.49
CA VAL A 534 56.63 -1.37 16.55
C VAL A 534 57.21 -1.04 15.18
N GLY A 535 58.31 -1.72 14.80
CA GLY A 535 59.16 -1.31 13.68
C GLY A 535 58.46 -1.16 12.33
N ILE A 536 57.50 -2.06 12.01
CA ILE A 536 56.76 -2.02 10.73
C ILE A 536 55.82 -0.81 10.60
N PHE A 537 55.49 -0.13 11.71
CA PHE A 537 54.62 1.06 11.73
C PHE A 537 55.31 2.32 12.27
N SER A 538 56.54 2.25 12.78
CA SER A 538 57.15 3.40 13.47
C SER A 538 57.44 4.61 12.57
N GLY A 539 57.49 4.41 11.25
CA GLY A 539 57.75 5.47 10.25
C GLY A 539 56.54 5.94 9.44
N VAL A 540 55.35 5.34 9.63
CA VAL A 540 54.16 5.66 8.83
C VAL A 540 53.51 6.97 9.28
N LYS A 541 52.86 7.67 8.36
CA LYS A 541 52.02 8.84 8.68
C LYS A 541 50.59 8.38 9.03
N ARG A 542 49.84 9.19 9.81
CA ARG A 542 48.44 8.89 10.11
C ARG A 542 47.58 8.97 8.84
N VAL A 543 46.93 7.87 8.48
CA VAL A 543 46.06 7.73 7.29
C VAL A 543 44.85 6.89 7.62
N PHE A 544 43.69 7.26 7.06
CA PHE A 544 42.49 6.43 7.02
C PHE A 544 42.45 5.76 5.65
N LEU A 545 42.89 4.50 5.58
CA LEU A 545 43.00 3.76 4.33
C LEU A 545 41.68 2.99 4.06
N PRO A 546 40.94 3.30 2.98
CA PRO A 546 39.85 2.44 2.52
C PRO A 546 40.35 1.04 2.20
N VAL A 547 39.56 0.01 2.55
CA VAL A 547 39.88 -1.39 2.20
C VAL A 547 38.84 -1.94 1.23
N LEU A 548 37.56 -1.77 1.55
CA LEU A 548 36.45 -2.14 0.68
C LEU A 548 35.23 -1.27 0.96
N TRP A 549 34.32 -1.24 0.00
CA TRP A 549 32.94 -0.84 0.24
C TRP A 549 31.98 -1.90 -0.28
N PHE A 550 30.75 -1.88 0.22
CA PHE A 550 29.71 -2.80 -0.21
C PHE A 550 28.37 -2.09 -0.33
N GLU A 551 27.54 -2.62 -1.22
CA GLU A 551 26.17 -2.21 -1.47
C GLU A 551 25.24 -3.41 -1.36
N GLN A 552 24.16 -3.25 -0.58
CA GLN A 552 22.99 -4.11 -0.65
C GLN A 552 21.87 -3.28 -1.30
N HIS A 553 21.63 -3.50 -2.59
CA HIS A 553 20.59 -2.80 -3.37
C HIS A 553 19.38 -3.72 -3.57
N VAL A 554 18.22 -3.26 -3.11
CA VAL A 554 16.96 -4.01 -3.15
C VAL A 554 15.86 -3.11 -3.70
N ILE A 555 15.39 -3.43 -4.90
CA ILE A 555 14.20 -2.80 -5.50
C ILE A 555 13.04 -3.80 -5.41
N MET A 556 11.88 -3.34 -4.94
CA MET A 556 10.69 -4.18 -4.86
C MET A 556 10.20 -4.57 -6.26
N PRO A 557 9.98 -5.87 -6.55
CA PRO A 557 9.45 -6.33 -7.83
C PRO A 557 8.17 -5.60 -8.26
N PRO A 558 7.96 -5.35 -9.58
CA PRO A 558 6.77 -4.66 -10.08
C PRO A 558 5.46 -5.33 -9.68
N GLU A 559 5.43 -6.65 -9.54
CA GLU A 559 4.24 -7.43 -9.15
C GLU A 559 3.81 -7.08 -7.71
N LEU A 560 4.75 -7.09 -6.77
CA LEU A 560 4.50 -6.73 -5.36
C LEU A 560 4.19 -5.24 -5.21
N THR A 561 4.90 -4.39 -5.96
CA THR A 561 4.63 -2.95 -5.99
C THR A 561 3.23 -2.65 -6.55
N GLY A 562 2.76 -3.43 -7.53
CA GLY A 562 1.42 -3.35 -8.10
C GLY A 562 0.31 -3.71 -7.11
N ASP A 563 0.52 -4.74 -6.28
CA ASP A 563 -0.40 -5.10 -5.19
C ASP A 563 -0.55 -3.97 -4.15
N ILE A 564 0.57 -3.34 -3.78
CA ILE A 564 0.59 -2.15 -2.88
C ILE A 564 -0.12 -0.97 -3.56
N ALA A 565 0.20 -0.69 -4.83
CA ALA A 565 -0.44 0.37 -5.60
C ALA A 565 -1.96 0.20 -5.64
N PHE A 566 -2.44 -1.02 -5.90
CA PHE A 566 -3.87 -1.33 -5.90
C PHE A 566 -4.50 -1.08 -4.52
N ALA A 567 -3.91 -1.61 -3.45
CA ALA A 567 -4.40 -1.41 -2.08
C ALA A 567 -4.53 0.08 -1.71
N LEU A 568 -3.54 0.89 -2.06
CA LEU A 568 -3.53 2.35 -1.82
C LEU A 568 -4.56 3.12 -2.67
N THR A 569 -5.02 2.56 -3.80
CA THR A 569 -6.11 3.19 -4.58
C THR A 569 -7.51 2.95 -4.01
N ILE A 570 -7.71 1.95 -3.15
CA ILE A 570 -9.04 1.58 -2.60
C ILE A 570 -9.78 2.78 -1.99
N PRO A 571 -9.18 3.63 -1.13
CA PRO A 571 -9.86 4.81 -0.57
C PRO A 571 -10.33 5.81 -1.65
N SER A 572 -9.55 5.97 -2.71
CA SER A 572 -9.89 6.85 -3.83
C SER A 572 -11.03 6.27 -4.66
N ILE A 573 -10.99 4.96 -4.95
CA ILE A 573 -12.07 4.25 -5.65
C ILE A 573 -13.37 4.35 -4.86
N VAL A 574 -13.37 4.03 -3.57
CA VAL A 574 -14.58 4.08 -2.72
C VAL A 574 -15.10 5.51 -2.56
N ARG A 575 -14.22 6.51 -2.45
CA ARG A 575 -14.63 7.93 -2.45
C ARG A 575 -15.31 8.33 -3.75
N VAL A 576 -14.74 7.97 -4.91
CA VAL A 576 -15.35 8.23 -6.23
C VAL A 576 -16.68 7.48 -6.38
N SER A 577 -16.75 6.21 -6.00
CA SER A 577 -18.00 5.43 -6.00
C SER A 577 -19.07 6.08 -5.11
N GLY A 578 -18.71 6.55 -3.92
CA GLY A 578 -19.61 7.28 -3.02
C GLY A 578 -20.12 8.60 -3.63
N ILE A 579 -19.26 9.34 -4.35
CA ILE A 579 -19.66 10.55 -5.09
C ILE A 579 -20.67 10.19 -6.20
N VAL A 580 -20.40 9.13 -6.98
CA VAL A 580 -21.33 8.66 -8.02
C VAL A 580 -22.67 8.22 -7.40
N MET A 581 -22.67 7.51 -6.28
CA MET A 581 -23.89 7.14 -5.55
C MET A 581 -24.70 8.37 -5.12
N CYS A 582 -24.04 9.41 -4.59
CA CYS A 582 -24.69 10.67 -4.27
C CYS A 582 -25.29 11.36 -5.50
N VAL A 583 -24.54 11.46 -6.61
CA VAL A 583 -25.02 12.08 -7.87
C VAL A 583 -26.21 11.29 -8.44
N CYS A 584 -26.15 9.96 -8.47
CA CYS A 584 -27.26 9.11 -8.92
C CYS A 584 -28.48 9.24 -8.01
N GLY A 585 -28.30 9.26 -6.69
CA GLY A 585 -29.40 9.45 -5.73
C GLY A 585 -30.06 10.82 -5.88
N ILE A 586 -29.27 11.89 -6.06
CA ILE A 586 -29.75 13.25 -6.36
C ILE A 586 -30.54 13.27 -7.68
N ALA A 587 -30.02 12.63 -8.74
CA ALA A 587 -30.72 12.53 -10.02
C ALA A 587 -32.06 11.79 -9.89
N MET A 588 -32.14 10.71 -9.10
CA MET A 588 -33.40 10.00 -8.82
C MET A 588 -34.42 10.87 -8.06
N LEU A 589 -33.98 11.71 -7.12
CA LEU A 589 -34.86 12.65 -6.43
C LEU A 589 -35.38 13.75 -7.36
N PHE A 590 -34.55 14.29 -8.24
CA PHE A 590 -34.94 15.31 -9.22
C PHE A 590 -35.70 14.77 -10.45
N TRP A 591 -35.63 13.47 -10.73
CA TRP A 591 -36.39 12.84 -11.82
C TRP A 591 -37.91 13.03 -11.66
N LEU A 592 -38.43 12.93 -10.44
CA LEU A 592 -39.87 13.04 -10.14
C LEU A 592 -40.47 14.44 -10.40
N PRO A 593 -39.86 15.57 -9.97
CA PRO A 593 -40.33 16.90 -10.37
C PRO A 593 -40.09 17.18 -11.87
N LEU A 594 -39.00 16.70 -12.46
CA LEU A 594 -38.72 16.87 -13.89
C LEU A 594 -39.77 16.18 -14.77
N GLU A 595 -40.13 14.93 -14.44
CA GLU A 595 -41.23 14.19 -15.07
C GLU A 595 -42.54 14.99 -14.99
N ARG A 596 -42.87 15.55 -13.81
CA ARG A 596 -44.07 16.38 -13.63
C ARG A 596 -44.07 17.64 -14.50
N MET A 597 -42.93 18.30 -14.69
CA MET A 597 -42.82 19.48 -15.55
C MET A 597 -43.01 19.12 -17.03
N ILE A 598 -42.32 18.09 -17.52
CA ILE A 598 -42.39 17.63 -18.92
C ILE A 598 -43.80 17.17 -19.28
N PHE A 599 -44.45 16.36 -18.42
CA PHE A 599 -45.82 15.89 -18.67
C PHE A 599 -46.90 16.97 -18.46
N ARG A 600 -46.66 18.01 -17.65
CA ARG A 600 -47.54 19.19 -17.59
C ARG A 600 -47.45 20.00 -18.88
N GLY A 601 -46.25 20.24 -19.41
CA GLY A 601 -46.06 20.96 -20.69
C GLY A 601 -46.81 20.30 -21.85
N ARG A 602 -46.73 18.97 -21.98
CA ARG A 602 -47.46 18.20 -23.02
C ARG A 602 -48.98 18.31 -22.93
N ARG A 603 -49.57 18.52 -21.74
CA ARG A 603 -51.03 18.70 -21.60
C ARG A 603 -51.52 20.08 -22.06
N VAL A 604 -50.71 21.13 -21.95
CA VAL A 604 -51.10 22.49 -22.36
C VAL A 604 -51.16 22.60 -23.89
N VAL A 605 -50.20 22.00 -24.60
CA VAL A 605 -50.17 22.00 -26.08
C VAL A 605 -51.36 21.23 -26.67
N ALA A 606 -51.81 20.14 -26.04
CA ALA A 606 -52.92 19.33 -26.52
C ALA A 606 -54.31 20.00 -26.41
N ILE A 607 -54.44 21.10 -25.66
CA ILE A 607 -55.70 21.83 -25.47
C ILE A 607 -55.88 22.97 -26.50
N GLY A 608 -54.80 23.41 -27.15
CA GLY A 608 -54.83 24.53 -28.12
C GLY A 608 -55.51 24.23 -29.47
N ASN A 609 -55.67 22.96 -29.85
CA ASN A 609 -56.12 22.56 -31.19
C ASN A 609 -57.49 21.86 -31.19
N LYS A 610 -58.55 22.54 -30.73
CA LYS A 610 -59.95 22.17 -31.03
C LYS A 610 -60.82 23.40 -31.31
N PRO A 611 -61.56 23.44 -32.44
CA PRO A 611 -62.56 24.47 -32.68
C PRO A 611 -63.82 24.24 -31.80
N PRO A 612 -64.61 25.29 -31.51
CA PRO A 612 -65.78 25.17 -30.63
C PRO A 612 -66.98 24.53 -31.35
N PRO A 613 -67.70 23.59 -30.71
CA PRO A 613 -69.04 23.20 -31.15
C PRO A 613 -70.09 24.20 -30.63
N SER A 614 -71.14 24.39 -31.42
CA SER A 614 -72.26 25.29 -31.17
C SER A 614 -73.42 24.64 -30.42
N GLY A 615 -74.17 25.46 -29.69
CA GLY A 615 -75.44 25.12 -29.04
C GLY A 615 -75.33 24.57 -27.61
N ALA A 616 -76.23 24.86 -26.66
CA ALA A 616 -77.11 25.98 -26.33
C ALA A 616 -78.00 25.53 -25.14
N PHE A 617 -78.37 26.49 -24.29
CA PHE A 617 -79.50 26.51 -23.35
C PHE A 617 -79.46 25.89 -21.92
N ASN A 618 -79.62 26.84 -20.98
CA ASN A 618 -80.41 26.86 -19.73
C ASN A 618 -79.95 26.16 -18.44
N GLY A 619 -80.01 26.94 -17.35
CA GLY A 619 -79.87 26.48 -15.96
C GLY A 619 -79.45 27.57 -14.97
N VAL A 620 -80.28 28.61 -14.77
CA VAL A 620 -80.01 29.68 -13.78
C VAL A 620 -80.30 29.20 -12.36
N HIS A 621 -79.38 29.45 -11.42
CA HIS A 621 -79.73 29.96 -10.08
C HIS A 621 -78.49 30.59 -9.42
N ALA A 622 -78.62 31.88 -9.08
CA ALA A 622 -77.70 32.58 -8.19
C ALA A 622 -78.41 32.87 -6.86
N PHE A 623 -77.66 32.83 -5.76
CA PHE A 623 -78.03 33.43 -4.47
C PHE A 623 -76.89 34.34 -4.02
N ALA A 624 -77.22 35.42 -3.32
CA ALA A 624 -76.36 36.58 -3.12
C ALA A 624 -76.18 36.95 -1.64
N ASN A 625 -75.36 38.00 -1.43
CA ASN A 625 -75.12 38.79 -0.21
C ASN A 625 -74.08 38.24 0.78
N GLY A 626 -73.20 39.06 1.37
CA GLY A 626 -72.97 40.50 1.10
C GLY A 626 -72.11 41.21 2.17
N ALA A 627 -71.91 42.52 1.98
CA ALA A 627 -71.36 43.52 2.94
C ALA A 627 -69.86 43.39 3.35
N GLU A 628 -69.10 44.46 3.63
CA GLU A 628 -69.29 45.92 3.44
C GLU A 628 -67.93 46.67 3.50
N LYS A 629 -67.88 47.93 3.00
CA LYS A 629 -66.98 49.07 3.37
C LYS A 629 -65.46 48.84 3.55
N GLY A 630 -64.53 49.61 2.98
CA GLY A 630 -64.60 50.78 2.10
C GLY A 630 -63.69 51.93 2.59
N LEU A 631 -62.90 52.55 1.71
CA LEU A 631 -62.46 53.94 1.85
C LEU A 631 -61.95 54.51 0.51
N LEU A 632 -62.25 55.79 0.27
CA LEU A 632 -61.87 56.55 -0.91
C LEU A 632 -60.64 57.41 -0.61
N HIS A 633 -59.73 57.56 -1.58
CA HIS A 633 -59.50 58.89 -2.16
C HIS A 633 -58.84 58.77 -3.54
N ALA A 634 -59.25 59.64 -4.46
CA ALA A 634 -58.86 59.59 -5.87
C ALA A 634 -57.83 60.66 -6.22
N ALA A 635 -57.10 60.43 -7.32
CA ALA A 635 -56.55 61.49 -8.16
C ALA A 635 -56.73 61.10 -9.64
N GLU A 636 -57.44 61.97 -10.38
CA GLU A 636 -57.57 61.99 -11.84
C GLU A 636 -56.20 62.14 -12.55
N LYS A 637 -56.04 62.02 -13.89
CA LYS A 637 -56.97 62.32 -15.00
C LYS A 637 -56.59 61.62 -16.32
N ASN A 638 -57.58 61.46 -17.21
CA ASN A 638 -57.42 60.97 -18.58
C ASN A 638 -56.92 62.07 -19.55
N GLY A 639 -56.34 61.69 -20.71
CA GLY A 639 -56.32 62.56 -21.90
C GLY A 639 -55.22 62.32 -22.95
N LYS A 640 -55.56 61.68 -24.08
CA LYS A 640 -54.89 61.83 -25.41
C LYS A 640 -55.30 63.21 -26.03
N PRO A 641 -54.74 63.73 -27.17
CA PRO A 641 -54.07 63.02 -28.28
C PRO A 641 -52.96 63.75 -29.14
N ILE A 642 -52.33 62.98 -30.05
CA ILE A 642 -51.97 63.30 -31.47
C ILE A 642 -50.82 64.31 -31.87
N THR A 643 -49.79 63.73 -32.53
CA THR A 643 -48.86 64.19 -33.63
C THR A 643 -47.84 65.35 -33.52
N THR A 644 -46.61 65.05 -34.01
CA THR A 644 -45.67 65.85 -34.86
C THR A 644 -45.07 67.18 -34.32
N LEU A 645 -43.82 67.58 -34.60
CA LEU A 645 -42.58 66.99 -35.18
C LEU A 645 -41.45 68.05 -35.04
N LEU A 646 -40.16 67.70 -35.28
CA LEU A 646 -39.00 68.62 -35.54
C LEU A 646 -38.56 69.51 -34.32
N LEU A 647 -37.35 70.05 -34.14
CA LEU A 647 -35.94 70.01 -34.66
C LEU A 647 -35.08 70.69 -33.53
N GLU A 648 -33.75 70.70 -33.41
CA GLU A 648 -32.57 70.03 -34.01
C GLU A 648 -31.35 70.32 -33.09
N LYS A 649 -30.27 69.49 -33.10
CA LYS A 649 -28.90 69.85 -33.55
C LYS A 649 -27.75 68.95 -33.03
N LYS A 650 -26.79 68.75 -33.93
CA LYS A 650 -25.42 68.17 -33.82
C LYS A 650 -24.55 68.95 -32.80
N GLU A 651 -23.36 68.49 -32.35
CA GLU A 651 -22.16 68.20 -33.19
C GLU A 651 -21.05 67.35 -32.52
N LYS A 652 -19.90 67.17 -33.20
CA LYS A 652 -18.90 66.08 -33.07
C LYS A 652 -17.51 66.50 -32.51
N GLN A 653 -16.82 65.55 -31.84
CA GLN A 653 -15.35 65.20 -31.91
C GLN A 653 -14.28 66.30 -31.59
N PRO A 654 -12.95 66.02 -31.45
CA PRO A 654 -12.16 64.76 -31.59
C PRO A 654 -11.18 64.40 -30.40
N LEU A 655 -10.27 63.43 -30.67
CA LEU A 655 -9.13 62.80 -29.92
C LEU A 655 -8.05 63.75 -29.28
N PRO A 656 -7.02 63.32 -28.48
CA PRO A 656 -6.22 62.06 -28.57
C PRO A 656 -5.62 61.39 -27.27
N GLU A 657 -4.77 60.36 -27.51
CA GLU A 657 -3.70 59.61 -26.77
C GLU A 657 -3.03 60.21 -25.48
N CYS A 658 -2.25 59.55 -24.60
CA CYS A 658 -1.72 58.16 -24.36
C CYS A 658 -1.28 58.05 -22.84
N VAL A 659 -0.96 56.90 -22.21
CA VAL A 659 0.40 56.27 -22.04
C VAL A 659 0.34 55.08 -21.03
N ALA A 660 1.09 53.98 -21.31
CA ALA A 660 1.72 52.90 -20.47
C ALA A 660 1.06 52.38 -19.14
N ASP A 661 1.11 51.08 -18.79
CA ASP A 661 2.31 50.21 -18.71
C ASP A 661 2.07 48.68 -18.93
N LYS A 662 3.11 47.85 -18.72
CA LYS A 662 3.45 46.59 -19.43
C LYS A 662 2.86 45.22 -18.98
N HIS A 663 2.66 44.35 -20.00
CA HIS A 663 3.04 42.90 -20.19
C HIS A 663 2.68 41.82 -19.15
N ALA A 664 2.47 40.53 -19.49
CA ALA A 664 2.53 39.74 -20.75
C ALA A 664 1.41 38.65 -20.73
N ALA A 665 0.58 38.49 -21.77
CA ALA A 665 0.76 37.69 -23.00
C ALA A 665 0.69 36.14 -22.80
N ALA A 666 -0.44 35.55 -23.19
CA ALA A 666 -0.65 34.10 -23.31
C ALA A 666 -1.72 33.75 -24.37
N GLU A 667 -1.28 33.35 -25.56
CA GLU A 667 -2.04 32.77 -26.69
C GLU A 667 -1.03 31.97 -27.54
N CYS A 668 -1.31 30.93 -28.33
CA CYS A 668 -2.36 29.89 -28.42
C CYS A 668 -2.08 29.14 -29.75
N PHE A 669 -1.80 27.81 -29.71
CA PHE A 669 -2.07 26.82 -30.79
C PHE A 669 -1.29 26.96 -32.15
N PRO A 670 -1.16 25.91 -33.01
CA PRO A 670 -2.15 24.85 -33.31
C PRO A 670 -1.68 23.39 -33.50
N LEU A 671 -2.67 22.54 -33.85
CA LEU A 671 -2.65 21.10 -34.19
C LEU A 671 -2.09 20.78 -35.60
N ILE A 672 -2.09 19.46 -35.93
CA ILE A 672 -1.84 18.76 -37.23
C ILE A 672 -0.41 18.18 -37.31
N ASP A 673 -0.11 16.93 -37.68
CA ASP A 673 -0.93 15.76 -38.14
C ASP A 673 -0.35 14.43 -37.56
N GLY A 674 -1.04 13.30 -37.74
CA GLY A 674 -0.60 11.99 -37.22
C GLY A 674 0.02 11.03 -38.26
N LYS A 675 0.76 10.01 -37.77
CA LYS A 675 0.91 8.66 -38.36
C LYS A 675 1.83 7.74 -37.54
N GLY A 676 1.58 6.43 -37.59
CA GLY A 676 2.64 5.42 -37.49
C GLY A 676 2.83 4.69 -36.16
N ALA A 677 1.80 3.99 -35.66
CA ALA A 677 2.04 2.87 -34.73
C ALA A 677 2.37 1.60 -35.54
N THR A 678 3.55 1.02 -35.32
CA THR A 678 3.91 -0.32 -35.81
C THR A 678 4.49 -1.13 -34.66
N ILE A 679 3.80 -2.21 -34.30
CA ILE A 679 4.26 -3.17 -33.30
C ILE A 679 5.24 -4.13 -33.97
N VAL A 680 6.42 -4.33 -33.37
CA VAL A 680 7.29 -5.48 -33.66
C VAL A 680 7.62 -6.15 -32.33
N LYS A 681 7.37 -7.45 -32.25
CA LYS A 681 7.82 -8.31 -31.15
C LYS A 681 9.26 -8.76 -31.40
N SER A 682 10.09 -8.65 -30.38
CA SER A 682 11.19 -9.57 -30.07
C SER A 682 11.38 -9.53 -28.56
#